data_AF-A0A5A7P5G9-F1
#
_entry.id   AF-A0A5A7P5G9-F1
#
_cell.length_a   1.000
_cell.length_b   1.000
_cell.length_c   1.000
_cell.angle_alpha   90.00
_cell.angle_beta   90.00
_cell.angle_gamma   90.00
#
_symmetry.space_group_name_H-M   'P 1'
#
loop_
_entity.id
_entity.type
_entity.pdbx_description
1 polymer ?
#
loop_
_entity_poly.entity_id
_entity_poly.type
_entity_poly.pdbx_seq_one_letter_code
_entity_poly.pdbx_strand_id
1 'polypeptide(L)'
;MCGIFAYLNYKIDRERRYILEVLFNGLRRLEYRGYDSAGISIDSSSNAADIVLPPPLVFQVAATDLNLEESFEIHAGIAHTRWATHGEPAPKNTHPQTSGPGNEFVVVHNGIITNYEVLKETLVRHGFTFESDTDTEVIPKLAKFVFDNANEEGDKSVTFSEVVLEVLRHLEGAYALIFKSQHYPNELIACKRGSPLVLGIKELTEEASRASFNDANFLSSNGQPKELFLSSDPSALVEHTKKVLVIEDGEVVHLKDGGASIFKVDHTKGKPNGALTRPSSVQRALSVLEMEVEQINKGKYEHYMQKEIHEQPESLTTTMRGRLIRGGSCKAKSVLLGGLKDHLKTIRRSRRIVFIGCGTSYNAALAARPILEELSGIPVTMEIASDLLDRQGPIYREDTTVFVSQSGETADTLQALEYALENGALCVGITNTVGSAIARNTHCGVHINAGCEIGVASTKAYTSQIVVMAMLALAIGDDKISSQARREAIIDGLFDLPSNVKEVLKLDEEMKDLAKLLIAEQSLLVFGRGYNYATALEGALKVKEVALMHSEGILAGEMKHGPLALVDENLPILVIATRDACFSKQQSVIQQLHARKGRLIVMCTKGDASSVCVGGSCRVIEVPQVEDCLQPVINIVPLQLLAYHLTVLRGYNVDQPRNLAKSVTTQ
;
A
#
# COMPACT_ATOMS: atom_id res chain seq x y z
N MET A 1 1.75 -0.04 7.57
CA MET A 1 3.12 -0.63 7.50
C MET A 1 4.09 0.41 8.06
N CYS A 2 5.06 0.06 8.88
CA CYS A 2 6.10 1.02 9.28
C CYS A 2 6.92 1.56 8.06
N GLY A 3 7.71 2.61 8.27
CA GLY A 3 8.62 3.18 7.28
C GLY A 3 10.08 3.01 7.69
N ILE A 4 10.92 2.47 6.81
CA ILE A 4 12.39 2.44 6.96
C ILE A 4 13.00 3.43 5.99
N PHE A 5 13.96 4.22 6.46
CA PHE A 5 14.82 5.03 5.60
C PHE A 5 16.27 5.00 6.13
N ALA A 6 17.26 4.93 5.25
CA ALA A 6 18.66 5.09 5.60
C ALA A 6 19.40 5.89 4.53
N TYR A 7 20.40 6.64 4.97
CA TYR A 7 21.25 7.45 4.13
C TYR A 7 22.71 7.14 4.42
N LEU A 8 23.50 6.90 3.38
CA LEU A 8 24.94 6.73 3.46
C LEU A 8 25.61 7.63 2.43
N ASN A 9 26.41 8.58 2.90
CA ASN A 9 27.35 9.35 2.08
C ASN A 9 28.73 8.72 2.11
N TYR A 10 29.36 8.59 0.94
CA TYR A 10 30.69 8.02 0.82
C TYR A 10 31.58 8.96 -0.01
N LYS A 11 32.69 9.41 0.60
CA LYS A 11 33.64 10.39 0.02
C LYS A 11 32.98 11.70 -0.39
N ILE A 12 32.01 12.13 0.42
CA ILE A 12 31.29 13.40 0.25
C ILE A 12 31.15 13.99 1.64
N ASP A 13 31.79 15.12 1.85
CA ASP A 13 31.70 15.83 3.12
C ASP A 13 30.28 16.38 3.33
N ARG A 14 29.62 15.92 4.38
CA ARG A 14 28.26 16.33 4.75
C ARG A 14 28.21 16.71 6.21
N GLU A 15 27.72 17.93 6.47
CA GLU A 15 27.40 18.37 7.83
C GLU A 15 26.32 17.50 8.46
N ARG A 16 26.39 17.30 9.77
CA ARG A 16 25.36 16.60 10.55
C ARG A 16 23.97 17.19 10.31
N ARG A 17 23.85 18.51 10.17
CA ARG A 17 22.58 19.17 9.82
C ARG A 17 21.98 18.60 8.54
N TYR A 18 22.78 18.47 7.48
CA TYR A 18 22.34 17.94 6.19
C TYR A 18 21.91 16.48 6.31
N ILE A 19 22.70 15.65 7.01
CA ILE A 19 22.38 14.23 7.25
C ILE A 19 21.02 14.12 7.97
N LEU A 20 20.80 14.91 9.02
CA LEU A 20 19.54 14.93 9.76
C LEU A 20 18.38 15.37 8.88
N GLU A 21 18.54 16.42 8.08
CA GLU A 21 17.51 16.90 7.14
C GLU A 21 17.11 15.81 6.13
N VAL A 22 18.08 15.09 5.57
CA VAL A 22 17.83 13.98 4.63
C VAL A 22 17.04 12.86 5.32
N LEU A 23 17.44 12.44 6.53
CA LEU A 23 16.73 11.41 7.28
C LEU A 23 15.30 11.85 7.66
N PHE A 24 15.12 13.06 8.18
CA PHE A 24 13.80 13.58 8.54
C PHE A 24 12.88 13.76 7.33
N ASN A 25 13.40 14.24 6.20
CA ASN A 25 12.62 14.34 4.97
C ASN A 25 12.23 12.94 4.46
N GLY A 26 13.14 11.97 4.50
CA GLY A 26 12.84 10.57 4.20
C GLY A 26 11.69 10.03 5.07
N LEU A 27 11.72 10.29 6.38
CA LEU A 27 10.63 9.89 7.30
C LEU A 27 9.31 10.59 6.98
N ARG A 28 9.32 11.90 6.69
CA ARG A 28 8.11 12.64 6.28
C ARG A 28 7.44 12.04 5.04
N ARG A 29 8.22 11.52 4.09
CA ARG A 29 7.69 10.81 2.92
C ARG A 29 7.07 9.46 3.27
N LEU A 30 7.40 8.88 4.42
CA LEU A 30 6.93 7.57 4.89
C LEU A 30 5.87 7.65 6.00
N GLU A 31 5.57 8.84 6.53
CA GLU A 31 4.58 9.04 7.62
C GLU A 31 3.20 8.45 7.30
N TYR A 32 2.78 8.47 6.03
CA TYR A 32 1.49 7.88 5.62
C TYR A 32 1.42 6.36 5.84
N ARG A 33 2.58 5.70 5.98
CA ARG A 33 2.67 4.27 6.24
C ARG A 33 2.54 3.98 7.73
N GLY A 34 3.12 4.82 8.60
CA GLY A 34 3.02 4.74 10.05
C GLY A 34 3.50 6.01 10.73
N TYR A 35 2.85 6.40 11.83
CA TYR A 35 3.02 7.73 12.47
C TYR A 35 2.84 7.71 14.00
N ASP A 36 2.83 6.54 14.65
CA ASP A 36 2.65 6.45 16.11
C ASP A 36 3.90 6.92 16.86
N SER A 37 5.08 6.65 16.30
CA SER A 37 6.38 7.07 16.82
C SER A 37 7.44 7.05 15.71
N ALA A 38 8.55 7.76 15.92
CA ALA A 38 9.66 7.79 14.98
C ALA A 38 11.00 8.01 15.69
N GLY A 39 12.06 7.46 15.12
CA GLY A 39 13.41 7.60 15.66
C GLY A 39 14.48 7.50 14.59
N ILE A 40 15.67 7.96 14.93
CA ILE A 40 16.83 7.99 14.04
C ILE A 40 18.09 7.57 14.78
N SER A 41 19.08 7.05 14.06
CA SER A 41 20.41 6.72 14.58
C SER A 41 21.50 7.24 13.65
N ILE A 42 22.40 8.07 14.20
CA ILE A 42 23.56 8.66 13.51
C ILE A 42 24.80 8.58 14.39
N ASP A 43 25.99 8.73 13.82
CA ASP A 43 27.23 8.72 14.61
C ASP A 43 27.37 9.97 15.50
N SER A 44 27.87 9.77 16.71
CA SER A 44 28.22 10.83 17.67
C SER A 44 29.50 11.56 17.26
N SER A 45 29.76 12.70 17.89
CA SER A 45 30.99 13.46 17.64
C SER A 45 32.21 12.68 18.09
N SER A 46 33.16 12.45 17.18
CA SER A 46 34.43 11.80 17.53
C SER A 46 35.41 12.84 18.06
N ASN A 47 35.94 12.67 19.28
CA ASN A 47 37.16 13.39 19.66
C ASN A 47 38.36 12.68 19.03
N ALA A 48 39.31 13.43 18.49
CA ALA A 48 40.54 12.90 17.86
C ALA A 48 41.45 12.09 18.81
N ALA A 49 41.10 11.99 20.11
CA ALA A 49 41.81 11.24 21.14
C ALA A 49 41.15 9.89 21.51
N ASP A 50 39.98 9.58 20.96
CA ASP A 50 39.25 8.36 21.33
C ASP A 50 39.76 7.14 20.54
N ILE A 51 40.20 6.11 21.27
CA ILE A 51 40.70 4.83 20.71
C ILE A 51 39.53 3.96 20.20
N VAL A 52 38.30 4.25 20.64
CA VAL A 52 37.06 3.56 20.27
C VAL A 52 36.08 4.60 19.74
N LEU A 53 35.48 4.34 18.57
CA LEU A 53 34.46 5.23 18.02
C LEU A 53 33.28 5.34 18.99
N PRO A 54 32.74 6.55 19.21
CA PRO A 54 31.66 6.75 20.15
C PRO A 54 30.36 6.09 19.63
N PRO A 55 29.46 5.67 20.54
CA PRO A 55 28.27 4.91 20.16
C PRO A 55 27.34 5.77 19.28
N PRO A 56 26.57 5.15 18.36
CA PRO A 56 25.59 5.89 17.58
C PRO A 56 24.53 6.50 18.51
N LEU A 57 24.16 7.75 18.23
CA LEU A 57 23.11 8.47 18.94
C LEU A 57 21.76 8.04 18.39
N VAL A 58 20.95 7.42 19.26
CA VAL A 58 19.55 7.07 18.96
C VAL A 58 18.66 8.20 19.48
N PHE A 59 17.98 8.91 18.59
CA PHE A 59 17.07 9.99 18.96
C PHE A 59 15.63 9.53 18.92
N GLN A 60 14.91 9.80 20.01
CA GLN A 60 13.47 9.67 20.15
C GLN A 60 12.95 11.10 20.42
N VAL A 61 12.64 11.84 19.35
CA VAL A 61 12.11 13.22 19.32
C VAL A 61 12.15 13.98 20.67
N ALA A 62 13.36 14.28 21.15
CA ALA A 62 13.63 15.15 22.30
C ALA A 62 14.97 15.86 22.08
N ALA A 63 15.04 17.15 22.43
CA ALA A 63 16.18 18.00 22.14
C ALA A 63 17.42 17.59 22.94
N THR A 64 18.50 17.31 22.24
CA THR A 64 19.85 17.11 22.79
C THR A 64 20.79 18.14 22.18
N ASP A 65 21.75 18.63 22.98
CA ASP A 65 22.80 19.54 22.54
C ASP A 65 23.75 18.80 21.57
N LEU A 66 23.46 18.88 20.27
CA LEU A 66 24.27 18.29 19.20
C LEU A 66 25.06 19.38 18.46
N ASN A 67 26.33 19.11 18.17
CA ASN A 67 27.06 19.92 17.21
C ASN A 67 26.55 19.61 15.80
N LEU A 68 25.74 20.52 15.25
CA LEU A 68 25.16 20.37 13.92
C LEU A 68 26.14 20.69 12.78
N GLU A 69 27.26 21.34 13.08
CA GLU A 69 28.27 21.81 12.12
C GLU A 69 29.41 20.81 11.91
N GLU A 70 29.42 19.70 12.65
CA GLU A 70 30.39 18.62 12.42
C GLU A 70 30.12 17.94 11.06
N SER A 71 31.17 17.78 10.26
CA SER A 71 31.09 17.18 8.94
C SER A 71 31.68 15.78 8.89
N PHE A 72 31.07 14.92 8.08
CA PHE A 72 31.45 13.54 7.88
C PHE A 72 31.69 13.28 6.39
N GLU A 73 32.90 12.86 6.03
CA GLU A 73 33.22 12.43 4.66
C GLU A 73 32.54 11.09 4.31
N ILE A 74 32.44 10.21 5.29
CA ILE A 74 31.72 8.94 5.21
C ILE A 74 30.85 8.84 6.47
N HIS A 75 29.55 8.59 6.27
CA HIS A 75 28.60 8.40 7.37
C HIS A 75 27.46 7.50 6.95
N ALA A 76 26.90 6.76 7.91
CA ALA A 76 25.72 5.96 7.73
C ALA A 76 24.66 6.29 8.78
N GLY A 77 23.50 6.81 8.36
CA GLY A 77 22.35 7.10 9.20
C GLY A 77 21.18 6.18 8.90
N ILE A 78 20.46 5.74 9.93
CA ILE A 78 19.22 4.95 9.80
C ILE A 78 18.08 5.65 10.52
N ALA A 79 16.87 5.49 10.00
CA ALA A 79 15.67 6.19 10.44
C ALA A 79 14.43 5.29 10.31
N HIS A 80 13.46 5.47 11.20
CA HIS A 80 12.24 4.67 11.20
C HIS A 80 11.00 5.47 11.62
N THR A 81 9.87 5.20 10.95
CA THR A 81 8.52 5.53 11.44
C THR A 81 7.76 4.26 11.77
N ARG A 82 7.08 4.23 12.92
CA ARG A 82 6.46 3.03 13.47
C ARG A 82 4.93 3.14 13.48
N TRP A 83 4.29 2.03 13.12
CA TRP A 83 2.90 1.71 13.43
C TRP A 83 2.93 0.51 14.39
N ALA A 84 2.48 0.71 15.62
CA ALA A 84 2.73 -0.24 16.70
C ALA A 84 1.87 -1.51 16.57
N THR A 85 2.51 -2.68 16.44
CA THR A 85 1.88 -4.00 16.49
C THR A 85 2.06 -4.67 17.86
N HIS A 86 3.28 -4.65 18.40
CA HIS A 86 3.62 -5.16 19.74
C HIS A 86 4.08 -4.03 20.67
N GLY A 87 3.52 -3.93 21.86
CA GLY A 87 3.85 -2.88 22.81
C GLY A 87 3.25 -1.51 22.44
N GLU A 88 2.90 -0.73 23.47
CA GLU A 88 2.29 0.58 23.28
C GLU A 88 3.21 1.56 22.54
N PRO A 89 2.65 2.58 21.84
CA PRO A 89 3.40 3.72 21.33
C PRO A 89 4.13 4.48 22.45
N ALA A 90 5.36 4.10 22.73
CA ALA A 90 6.22 4.70 23.73
C ALA A 90 7.65 4.87 23.20
N PRO A 91 8.43 5.85 23.72
CA PRO A 91 9.81 6.05 23.33
C PRO A 91 10.64 4.75 23.39
N LYS A 92 10.55 3.97 24.48
CA LYS A 92 11.21 2.66 24.64
C LYS A 92 10.91 1.63 23.53
N ASN A 93 9.73 1.72 22.89
CA ASN A 93 9.28 0.81 21.83
C ASN A 93 9.55 1.38 20.43
N THR A 94 10.09 2.59 20.34
CA THR A 94 10.39 3.27 19.08
C THR A 94 11.69 2.74 18.50
N HIS A 95 11.71 2.46 17.20
CA HIS A 95 12.94 2.08 16.52
C HIS A 95 13.77 3.35 16.21
N PRO A 96 15.11 3.25 16.10
CA PRO A 96 15.92 2.03 16.13
C PRO A 96 16.01 1.34 17.51
N GLN A 97 15.95 0.01 17.54
CA GLN A 97 16.21 -0.80 18.75
C GLN A 97 17.70 -1.09 18.89
N THR A 98 18.17 -1.24 20.13
CA THR A 98 19.60 -1.38 20.47
C THR A 98 19.89 -2.69 21.19
N SER A 99 21.14 -3.18 21.06
CA SER A 99 21.60 -4.37 21.79
C SER A 99 21.76 -4.10 23.29
N GLY A 100 21.96 -2.85 23.69
CA GLY A 100 22.11 -2.44 25.09
C GLY A 100 22.59 -0.99 25.23
N PRO A 101 23.00 -0.56 26.44
CA PRO A 101 23.34 0.84 26.73
C PRO A 101 24.46 1.44 25.87
N GLY A 102 25.35 0.59 25.34
CA GLY A 102 26.46 0.99 24.48
C GLY A 102 26.11 1.11 22.99
N ASN A 103 24.87 0.86 22.58
CA ASN A 103 24.42 0.92 21.18
C ASN A 103 25.35 0.18 20.19
N GLU A 104 25.89 -0.96 20.61
CA GLU A 104 26.87 -1.71 19.82
C GLU A 104 26.29 -2.19 18.49
N PHE A 105 25.03 -2.63 18.52
CA PHE A 105 24.23 -2.98 17.35
C PHE A 105 22.89 -2.27 17.44
N VAL A 106 22.49 -1.65 16.32
CA VAL A 106 21.27 -0.87 16.20
C VAL A 106 20.51 -1.34 14.96
N VAL A 107 19.20 -1.56 15.11
CA VAL A 107 18.36 -2.13 14.06
C VAL A 107 17.07 -1.35 13.88
N VAL A 108 16.68 -1.12 12.63
CA VAL A 108 15.31 -0.73 12.26
C VAL A 108 14.62 -1.90 11.56
N HIS A 109 13.34 -2.10 11.86
CA HIS A 109 12.59 -3.28 11.45
C HIS A 109 11.17 -2.93 10.98
N ASN A 110 10.78 -3.47 9.83
CA ASN A 110 9.41 -3.50 9.32
C ASN A 110 8.95 -4.95 9.16
N GLY A 111 8.03 -5.41 9.99
CA GLY A 111 7.62 -6.79 9.98
C GLY A 111 7.20 -7.28 11.36
N ILE A 112 7.11 -8.60 11.50
CA ILE A 112 6.90 -9.29 12.77
C ILE A 112 7.85 -10.48 12.81
N ILE A 113 8.61 -10.60 13.90
CA ILE A 113 9.40 -11.79 14.23
C ILE A 113 8.52 -12.75 15.02
N THR A 114 8.06 -13.83 14.40
CA THR A 114 7.05 -14.71 14.98
C THR A 114 7.57 -15.58 16.12
N ASN A 115 8.88 -15.80 16.19
CA ASN A 115 9.53 -16.61 17.21
C ASN A 115 10.29 -15.79 18.26
N TYR A 116 9.95 -14.49 18.43
CA TYR A 116 10.68 -13.58 19.31
C TYR A 116 10.68 -14.02 20.78
N GLU A 117 9.62 -14.66 21.27
CA GLU A 117 9.53 -15.13 22.67
C GLU A 117 10.62 -16.16 22.98
N VAL A 118 10.81 -17.13 22.10
CA VAL A 118 11.82 -18.20 22.23
C VAL A 118 13.24 -17.60 22.19
N LEU A 119 13.47 -16.64 21.30
CA LEU A 119 14.74 -15.92 21.21
C LEU A 119 15.00 -15.08 22.47
N LYS A 120 13.98 -14.38 22.96
CA LYS A 120 14.05 -13.56 24.17
C LYS A 120 14.42 -14.40 25.39
N GLU A 121 13.74 -15.53 25.61
CA GLU A 121 14.06 -16.45 26.70
C GLU A 121 15.50 -16.96 26.62
N THR A 122 15.96 -17.31 25.41
CA THR A 122 17.32 -17.81 25.18
C THR A 122 18.37 -16.75 25.51
N LEU A 123 18.17 -15.51 25.06
CA LEU A 123 19.09 -14.41 25.31
C LEU A 123 19.10 -14.00 26.79
N VAL A 124 17.96 -14.02 27.47
CA VAL A 124 17.88 -13.77 28.93
C VAL A 124 18.69 -14.80 29.70
N ARG A 125 18.67 -16.09 29.31
CA ARG A 125 19.52 -17.13 29.93
C ARG A 125 21.02 -16.89 29.72
N HIS A 126 21.40 -16.17 28.66
CA HIS A 126 22.78 -15.75 28.39
C HIS A 126 23.10 -14.36 28.97
N GLY A 127 22.27 -13.83 29.88
CA GLY A 127 22.56 -12.62 30.64
C GLY A 127 22.10 -11.31 29.98
N PHE A 128 21.39 -11.35 28.86
CA PHE A 128 20.85 -10.14 28.24
C PHE A 128 19.60 -9.64 28.99
N THR A 129 19.53 -8.33 29.22
CA THR A 129 18.35 -7.64 29.73
C THR A 129 17.54 -7.03 28.58
N PHE A 130 16.22 -6.96 28.73
CA PHE A 130 15.32 -6.35 27.74
C PHE A 130 14.61 -5.14 28.35
N GLU A 131 14.44 -4.09 27.54
CA GLU A 131 13.93 -2.78 27.97
C GLU A 131 12.61 -2.41 27.26
N SER A 132 12.36 -3.01 26.09
CA SER A 132 11.17 -2.79 25.29
C SER A 132 10.21 -3.99 25.33
N ASP A 133 8.98 -3.73 24.89
CA ASP A 133 7.95 -4.75 24.69
C ASP A 133 7.86 -5.17 23.20
N THR A 134 8.88 -4.84 22.40
CA THR A 134 8.90 -5.10 20.96
C THR A 134 9.53 -6.45 20.64
N ASP A 135 9.01 -7.10 19.61
CA ASP A 135 9.64 -8.25 18.97
C ASP A 135 11.02 -7.86 18.39
N THR A 136 11.16 -6.63 17.88
CA THR A 136 12.40 -6.12 17.27
C THR A 136 13.63 -6.16 18.19
N GLU A 137 13.48 -5.94 19.50
CA GLU A 137 14.63 -5.83 20.41
C GLU A 137 15.45 -7.13 20.52
N VAL A 138 14.86 -8.29 20.21
CA VAL A 138 15.60 -9.57 20.17
C VAL A 138 16.67 -9.56 19.07
N ILE A 139 16.48 -8.79 17.99
CA ILE A 139 17.35 -8.79 16.81
C ILE A 139 18.73 -8.18 17.11
N PRO A 140 18.86 -6.93 17.60
CA PRO A 140 20.17 -6.36 17.92
C PRO A 140 20.85 -7.10 19.09
N LYS A 141 20.09 -7.64 20.06
CA LYS A 141 20.66 -8.47 21.14
C LYS A 141 21.21 -9.79 20.62
N LEU A 142 20.51 -10.43 19.70
CA LEU A 142 21.02 -11.62 19.02
C LEU A 142 22.27 -11.32 18.19
N ALA A 143 22.32 -10.18 17.49
CA ALA A 143 23.51 -9.76 16.76
C ALA A 143 24.72 -9.57 17.70
N LYS A 144 24.51 -8.96 18.87
CA LYS A 144 25.54 -8.86 19.90
C LYS A 144 25.98 -10.23 20.42
N PHE A 145 25.05 -11.11 20.75
CA PHE A 145 25.36 -12.48 21.20
C PHE A 145 26.21 -13.25 20.18
N VAL A 146 25.86 -13.18 18.90
CA VAL A 146 26.63 -13.81 17.81
C VAL A 146 28.03 -13.22 17.70
N PHE A 147 28.15 -11.88 17.78
CA PHE A 147 29.44 -11.19 17.73
C PHE A 147 30.34 -11.53 18.91
N ASP A 148 29.80 -11.52 20.14
CA ASP A 148 30.54 -11.81 21.36
C ASP A 148 31.08 -13.26 21.33
N ASN A 149 30.23 -14.25 21.00
CA ASN A 149 30.66 -15.65 20.90
C ASN A 149 31.74 -15.86 19.82
N ALA A 150 31.58 -15.23 18.67
CA ALA A 150 32.51 -15.42 17.56
C ALA A 150 33.90 -14.80 17.83
N ASN A 151 33.97 -13.75 18.67
CA ASN A 151 35.24 -13.19 19.14
C ASN A 151 35.88 -14.00 20.28
N GLU A 152 35.11 -14.78 21.05
CA GLU A 152 35.65 -15.69 22.06
C GLU A 152 36.29 -16.95 21.44
N GLU A 153 35.77 -17.43 20.31
CA GLU A 153 36.18 -18.69 19.67
C GLU A 153 37.39 -18.59 18.70
N GLY A 154 37.89 -17.40 18.36
CA GLY A 154 38.99 -17.27 17.39
C GLY A 154 39.75 -15.94 17.33
N ASP A 155 40.97 -15.98 16.80
CA ASP A 155 41.91 -14.84 16.62
C ASP A 155 41.60 -13.99 15.36
N LYS A 156 40.44 -14.21 14.72
CA LYS A 156 40.03 -13.52 13.47
C LYS A 156 38.81 -12.65 13.73
N SER A 157 38.91 -11.37 13.34
CA SER A 157 37.78 -10.45 13.31
C SER A 157 36.68 -10.97 12.38
N VAL A 158 35.50 -11.20 12.95
CA VAL A 158 34.29 -11.63 12.24
C VAL A 158 33.75 -10.46 11.43
N THR A 159 33.32 -10.71 10.19
CA THR A 159 32.78 -9.64 9.34
C THR A 159 31.33 -9.33 9.69
N PHE A 160 30.88 -8.11 9.39
CA PHE A 160 29.50 -7.69 9.69
C PHE A 160 28.47 -8.61 9.00
N SER A 161 28.75 -9.03 7.76
CA SER A 161 27.88 -9.92 7.01
C SER A 161 27.78 -11.31 7.62
N GLU A 162 28.86 -11.86 8.20
CA GLU A 162 28.81 -13.13 8.91
C GLU A 162 27.92 -13.05 10.16
N VAL A 163 28.03 -11.97 10.95
CA VAL A 163 27.16 -11.75 12.12
C VAL A 163 25.69 -11.71 11.70
N VAL A 164 25.35 -10.88 10.71
CA VAL A 164 23.96 -10.74 10.28
C VAL A 164 23.44 -12.02 9.63
N LEU A 165 24.23 -12.71 8.81
CA LEU A 165 23.82 -13.97 8.20
C LEU A 165 23.49 -15.03 9.25
N GLU A 166 24.24 -15.11 10.35
CA GLU A 166 23.93 -16.03 11.45
C GLU A 166 22.65 -15.60 12.19
N VAL A 167 22.47 -14.30 12.48
CA VAL A 167 21.23 -13.76 13.06
C VAL A 167 20.00 -14.20 12.24
N LEU A 168 20.05 -14.03 10.91
CA LEU A 168 18.93 -14.35 10.02
C LEU A 168 18.55 -15.84 9.99
N ARG A 169 19.44 -16.75 10.42
CA ARG A 169 19.11 -18.18 10.51
C ARG A 169 18.14 -18.50 11.63
N HIS A 170 18.13 -17.68 12.68
CA HIS A 170 17.30 -17.87 13.86
C HIS A 170 15.99 -17.08 13.78
N LEU A 171 15.85 -16.13 12.84
CA LEU A 171 14.63 -15.34 12.70
C LEU A 171 13.56 -16.08 11.89
N GLU A 172 12.35 -16.11 12.44
CA GLU A 172 11.14 -16.55 11.74
C GLU A 172 10.16 -15.38 11.59
N GLY A 173 9.36 -15.41 10.53
CA GLY A 173 8.38 -14.38 10.21
C GLY A 173 8.72 -13.59 8.95
N ALA A 174 8.15 -12.39 8.86
CA ALA A 174 8.33 -11.47 7.74
C ALA A 174 8.98 -10.18 8.27
N TYR A 175 10.05 -9.73 7.64
CA TYR A 175 10.85 -8.60 8.08
C TYR A 175 11.56 -7.90 6.92
N ALA A 176 11.76 -6.60 7.05
CA ALA A 176 12.80 -5.84 6.37
C ALA A 176 13.64 -5.18 7.47
N LEU A 177 14.95 -5.36 7.42
CA LEU A 177 15.88 -4.95 8.47
C LEU A 177 17.00 -4.11 7.87
N ILE A 178 17.42 -3.08 8.62
CA ILE A 178 18.72 -2.42 8.40
C ILE A 178 19.49 -2.44 9.71
N PHE A 179 20.69 -3.00 9.66
CA PHE A 179 21.64 -3.07 10.76
C PHE A 179 22.70 -1.99 10.62
N LYS A 180 23.04 -1.38 11.76
CA LYS A 180 24.19 -0.49 11.95
C LYS A 180 24.93 -0.94 13.21
N SER A 181 26.26 -0.81 13.23
CA SER A 181 27.07 -1.16 14.40
C SER A 181 28.28 -0.23 14.54
N GLN A 182 28.68 0.04 15.78
CA GLN A 182 29.93 0.77 16.06
C GLN A 182 31.19 -0.06 15.76
N HIS A 183 31.07 -1.39 15.78
CA HIS A 183 32.17 -2.32 15.46
C HIS A 183 32.49 -2.34 13.96
N TYR A 184 31.53 -1.93 13.14
CA TYR A 184 31.61 -1.88 11.68
C TYR A 184 31.22 -0.46 11.20
N PRO A 185 32.06 0.56 11.50
CA PRO A 185 31.71 1.94 11.20
C PRO A 185 31.55 2.16 9.70
N ASN A 186 30.62 3.03 9.32
CA ASN A 186 30.29 3.35 7.93
C ASN A 186 29.75 2.19 7.08
N GLU A 187 29.40 1.07 7.70
CA GLU A 187 28.77 -0.07 7.02
C GLU A 187 27.28 -0.15 7.36
N LEU A 188 26.47 -0.58 6.39
CA LEU A 188 25.06 -0.94 6.60
C LEU A 188 24.78 -2.31 6.01
N ILE A 189 23.99 -3.11 6.71
CA ILE A 189 23.45 -4.36 6.15
C ILE A 189 21.94 -4.28 6.11
N ALA A 190 21.39 -4.41 4.91
CA ALA A 190 19.97 -4.46 4.62
C ALA A 190 19.57 -5.88 4.24
N CYS A 191 18.44 -6.37 4.72
CA CYS A 191 17.89 -7.65 4.29
C CYS A 191 16.37 -7.64 4.37
N LYS A 192 15.72 -8.52 3.59
CA LYS A 192 14.27 -8.64 3.62
C LYS A 192 13.76 -10.06 3.39
N ARG A 193 12.56 -10.30 3.93
CA ARG A 193 11.72 -11.47 3.73
C ARG A 193 10.26 -11.05 3.95
N GLY A 194 9.42 -11.04 2.91
CA GLY A 194 8.00 -10.70 3.03
C GLY A 194 7.67 -9.23 3.34
N SER A 195 8.66 -8.34 3.38
CA SER A 195 8.49 -6.89 3.59
C SER A 195 9.29 -6.10 2.55
N PRO A 196 8.80 -5.00 1.95
CA PRO A 196 9.51 -4.28 0.89
C PRO A 196 10.78 -3.55 1.36
N LEU A 197 11.82 -3.58 0.53
CA LEU A 197 13.05 -2.81 0.73
C LEU A 197 13.72 -2.52 -0.63
N VAL A 198 14.21 -1.30 -0.82
CA VAL A 198 14.76 -0.80 -2.08
C VAL A 198 16.02 0.00 -1.79
N LEU A 199 17.05 -0.18 -2.63
CA LEU A 199 18.30 0.58 -2.62
C LEU A 199 18.28 1.63 -3.74
N GLY A 200 18.32 2.91 -3.41
CA GLY A 200 18.56 4.02 -4.34
C GLY A 200 20.05 4.38 -4.41
N ILE A 201 20.52 4.72 -5.61
CA ILE A 201 21.92 5.08 -5.87
C ILE A 201 21.99 6.42 -6.59
N LYS A 202 22.84 7.33 -6.10
CA LYS A 202 23.17 8.59 -6.75
C LYS A 202 24.68 8.77 -6.82
N GLU A 203 25.19 8.94 -8.03
CA GLU A 203 26.60 9.21 -8.29
C GLU A 203 26.80 10.68 -8.67
N LEU A 204 27.86 11.32 -8.19
CA LEU A 204 28.07 12.76 -8.32
C LEU A 204 29.01 13.19 -9.47
N THR A 205 29.52 12.27 -10.30
CA THR A 205 30.43 12.60 -11.41
C THR A 205 29.70 12.95 -12.72
N GLU A 206 30.10 14.05 -13.37
CA GLU A 206 29.45 14.68 -14.55
C GLU A 206 29.49 13.88 -15.87
N GLU A 207 30.26 12.80 -15.98
CA GLU A 207 30.40 12.05 -17.25
C GLU A 207 29.26 11.05 -17.54
N ALA A 208 28.28 10.92 -16.65
CA ALA A 208 27.23 9.89 -16.72
C ALA A 208 26.04 10.23 -17.65
N SER A 209 26.22 11.07 -18.68
CA SER A 209 25.14 11.45 -19.59
C SER A 209 25.08 10.68 -20.92
N ARG A 210 26.02 9.76 -21.22
CA ARG A 210 25.98 8.95 -22.47
C ARG A 210 26.56 7.52 -22.40
N ALA A 211 26.57 6.85 -21.24
CA ALA A 211 26.91 5.42 -21.19
C ALA A 211 25.65 4.55 -21.28
N SER A 212 25.61 3.66 -22.28
CA SER A 212 24.58 2.62 -22.42
C SER A 212 24.54 1.73 -21.18
N PHE A 213 23.34 1.41 -20.70
CA PHE A 213 23.05 0.64 -19.48
C PHE A 213 23.32 -0.87 -19.63
N ASN A 214 24.55 -1.24 -19.94
CA ASN A 214 25.01 -2.62 -19.89
C ASN A 214 26.43 -2.65 -19.35
N ASP A 215 26.57 -2.70 -18.02
CA ASP A 215 27.67 -3.45 -17.43
C ASP A 215 27.39 -3.84 -15.98
N ALA A 216 27.41 -5.15 -15.74
CA ALA A 216 27.19 -5.81 -14.46
C ALA A 216 28.37 -5.67 -13.47
N ASN A 217 29.23 -4.66 -13.66
CA ASN A 217 30.43 -4.38 -12.86
C ASN A 217 30.31 -3.10 -12.01
N PHE A 218 29.11 -2.53 -11.87
CA PHE A 218 28.95 -1.13 -11.44
C PHE A 218 28.92 -0.88 -9.91
N LEU A 219 28.68 -1.91 -9.10
CA LEU A 219 28.62 -1.78 -7.63
C LEU A 219 29.97 -2.07 -6.94
N SER A 220 31.04 -2.30 -7.69
CA SER A 220 32.39 -2.36 -7.11
C SER A 220 32.79 -0.99 -6.55
N SER A 221 33.62 -1.01 -5.51
CA SER A 221 34.22 0.16 -4.86
C SER A 221 35.10 0.93 -5.84
N ASN A 222 34.51 1.68 -6.77
CA ASN A 222 35.24 2.46 -7.78
C ASN A 222 35.91 3.70 -7.15
N GLY A 223 35.81 3.85 -5.81
CA GLY A 223 36.41 4.92 -5.03
C GLY A 223 35.82 6.31 -5.30
N GLN A 224 34.75 6.40 -6.10
CA GLN A 224 34.07 7.64 -6.48
C GLN A 224 33.08 8.10 -5.39
N PRO A 225 32.83 9.42 -5.29
CA PRO A 225 31.82 9.99 -4.41
C PRO A 225 30.41 9.50 -4.76
N LYS A 226 29.70 8.92 -3.79
CA LYS A 226 28.34 8.38 -3.99
C LYS A 226 27.45 8.60 -2.77
N GLU A 227 26.16 8.75 -3.03
CA GLU A 227 25.09 8.74 -2.02
C GLU A 227 24.23 7.50 -2.24
N LEU A 228 24.06 6.71 -1.18
CA LEU A 228 23.27 5.49 -1.15
C LEU A 228 22.08 5.68 -0.19
N PHE A 229 20.92 5.19 -0.61
CA PHE A 229 19.68 5.35 0.14
C PHE A 229 18.99 4.00 0.25
N LEU A 230 18.57 3.59 1.44
CA LEU A 230 17.69 2.42 1.60
C LEU A 230 16.33 2.91 2.05
N SER A 231 15.27 2.36 1.47
CA SER A 231 13.91 2.70 1.88
C SER A 231 12.96 1.52 1.73
N SER A 232 11.98 1.42 2.63
CA SER A 232 10.86 0.49 2.45
C SER A 232 9.85 0.94 1.39
N ASP A 233 9.94 2.18 0.92
CA ASP A 233 9.11 2.71 -0.16
C ASP A 233 9.89 3.65 -1.12
N PRO A 234 9.76 3.48 -2.45
CA PRO A 234 10.41 4.35 -3.43
C PRO A 234 10.10 5.86 -3.31
N SER A 235 8.99 6.25 -2.68
CA SER A 235 8.57 7.65 -2.50
C SER A 235 9.55 8.48 -1.68
N ALA A 236 10.29 7.86 -0.75
CA ALA A 236 11.37 8.53 -0.03
C ALA A 236 12.66 8.65 -0.84
N LEU A 237 12.78 7.93 -1.96
CA LEU A 237 13.99 7.91 -2.80
C LEU A 237 13.90 8.88 -3.98
N VAL A 238 12.69 9.11 -4.51
CA VAL A 238 12.48 9.78 -5.81
C VAL A 238 13.02 11.22 -5.86
N GLU A 239 13.07 11.92 -4.73
CA GLU A 239 13.65 13.28 -4.65
C GLU A 239 15.18 13.28 -4.72
N HIS A 240 15.81 12.14 -4.45
CA HIS A 240 17.27 11.98 -4.48
C HIS A 240 17.72 11.26 -5.75
N THR A 241 17.04 10.18 -6.15
CA THR A 241 17.39 9.38 -7.32
C THR A 241 16.22 8.56 -7.85
N LYS A 242 16.19 8.39 -9.17
CA LYS A 242 15.29 7.46 -9.86
C LYS A 242 15.93 6.09 -10.11
N LYS A 243 17.25 5.96 -9.91
CA LYS A 243 17.98 4.70 -10.11
C LYS A 243 17.86 3.86 -8.85
N VAL A 244 17.13 2.76 -8.93
CA VAL A 244 16.85 1.90 -7.79
C VAL A 244 17.06 0.41 -8.09
N LEU A 245 17.46 -0.32 -7.06
CA LEU A 245 17.57 -1.76 -7.01
C LEU A 245 16.54 -2.28 -6.00
N VAL A 246 15.57 -3.04 -6.49
CA VAL A 246 14.59 -3.71 -5.63
C VAL A 246 15.25 -4.95 -5.03
N ILE A 247 15.29 -5.02 -3.70
CA ILE A 247 15.83 -6.17 -2.98
C ILE A 247 14.77 -7.28 -3.00
N GLU A 248 15.16 -8.53 -3.20
CA GLU A 248 14.25 -9.69 -3.19
C GLU A 248 14.27 -10.43 -1.85
N ASP A 249 13.30 -11.33 -1.65
CA ASP A 249 13.23 -12.13 -0.42
C ASP A 249 14.42 -13.09 -0.31
N GLY A 250 15.01 -13.13 0.89
CA GLY A 250 16.21 -13.90 1.17
C GLY A 250 17.50 -13.24 0.70
N GLU A 251 17.45 -12.01 0.18
CA GLU A 251 18.64 -11.25 -0.16
C GLU A 251 19.15 -10.41 1.02
N VAL A 252 20.48 -10.37 1.15
CA VAL A 252 21.22 -9.54 2.10
C VAL A 252 22.13 -8.62 1.29
N VAL A 253 21.92 -7.31 1.43
CA VAL A 253 22.69 -6.25 0.79
C VAL A 253 23.63 -5.63 1.82
N HIS A 254 24.93 -5.75 1.58
CA HIS A 254 25.97 -5.17 2.41
C HIS A 254 26.55 -3.95 1.71
N LEU A 255 26.34 -2.78 2.32
CA LEU A 255 26.93 -1.52 1.90
C LEU A 255 28.23 -1.29 2.66
N LYS A 256 29.34 -1.30 1.93
CA LYS A 256 30.69 -1.16 2.46
C LYS A 256 31.59 -0.48 1.43
N ASP A 257 32.42 0.46 1.88
CA ASP A 257 33.43 1.15 1.05
C ASP A 257 32.85 1.76 -0.26
N GLY A 258 31.63 2.30 -0.18
CA GLY A 258 30.90 2.89 -1.32
C GLY A 258 30.39 1.87 -2.36
N GLY A 259 30.57 0.57 -2.11
CA GLY A 259 30.03 -0.52 -2.92
C GLY A 259 28.82 -1.19 -2.26
N ALA A 260 28.10 -2.00 -3.04
CA ALA A 260 26.99 -2.82 -2.55
C ALA A 260 27.18 -4.28 -3.00
N SER A 261 27.31 -5.19 -2.03
CA SER A 261 27.40 -6.64 -2.27
C SER A 261 26.08 -7.30 -1.93
N ILE A 262 25.58 -8.19 -2.79
CA ILE A 262 24.30 -8.89 -2.61
C ILE A 262 24.56 -10.38 -2.42
N PHE A 263 24.08 -10.91 -1.30
CA PHE A 263 24.16 -12.31 -0.92
C PHE A 263 22.74 -12.90 -0.92
N LYS A 264 22.59 -14.14 -1.40
CA LYS A 264 21.32 -14.88 -1.28
C LYS A 264 21.41 -15.95 -0.21
N VAL A 265 20.42 -15.96 0.67
CA VAL A 265 20.26 -16.91 1.77
C VAL A 265 19.18 -17.91 1.41
N ASP A 266 19.57 -19.16 1.14
CA ASP A 266 18.63 -20.26 0.93
C ASP A 266 18.21 -20.85 2.29
N HIS A 267 16.99 -20.55 2.73
CA HIS A 267 16.39 -21.16 3.93
C HIS A 267 15.96 -22.63 3.73
N THR A 268 15.95 -23.14 2.49
CA THR A 268 15.39 -24.46 2.13
C THR A 268 16.32 -25.64 2.37
N LYS A 269 17.54 -25.45 2.87
CA LYS A 269 18.50 -26.53 3.13
C LYS A 269 19.11 -26.45 4.53
N GLY A 270 18.31 -26.81 5.54
CA GLY A 270 18.86 -27.37 6.77
C GLY A 270 19.54 -28.72 6.46
N LYS A 271 20.82 -28.70 6.08
CA LYS A 271 21.64 -29.91 6.19
C LYS A 271 21.93 -30.15 7.68
N PRO A 272 21.93 -31.41 8.17
CA PRO A 272 22.07 -31.72 9.60
C PRO A 272 23.45 -31.41 10.19
N ASN A 273 24.41 -30.95 9.39
CA ASN A 273 25.76 -30.64 9.83
C ASN A 273 26.05 -29.16 9.60
N GLY A 274 26.25 -28.42 10.69
CA GLY A 274 26.44 -26.96 10.77
C GLY A 274 27.69 -26.41 10.08
N ALA A 275 27.79 -26.57 8.76
CA ALA A 275 28.76 -25.86 7.94
C ALA A 275 28.07 -24.72 7.17
N LEU A 276 28.69 -23.53 7.18
CA LEU A 276 28.29 -22.36 6.40
C LEU A 276 28.13 -22.75 4.92
N THR A 277 26.90 -22.79 4.40
CA THR A 277 26.71 -22.78 2.95
C THR A 277 27.16 -21.39 2.49
N ARG A 278 28.28 -21.33 1.76
CA ARG A 278 28.85 -20.06 1.30
C ARG A 278 27.75 -19.31 0.52
N PRO A 279 27.34 -18.10 0.95
CA PRO A 279 26.29 -17.37 0.27
C PRO A 279 26.70 -17.11 -1.18
N SER A 280 25.84 -17.40 -2.14
CA SER A 280 26.11 -17.09 -3.54
C SER A 280 25.92 -15.59 -3.77
N SER A 281 26.92 -14.95 -4.37
CA SER A 281 26.78 -13.57 -4.84
C SER A 281 25.77 -13.52 -5.98
N VAL A 282 24.87 -12.54 -5.95
CA VAL A 282 23.81 -12.38 -6.95
C VAL A 282 23.99 -11.05 -7.69
N GLN A 283 23.80 -11.09 -9.01
CA GLN A 283 23.75 -9.89 -9.84
C GLN A 283 22.31 -9.44 -10.03
N ARG A 284 22.07 -8.13 -9.91
CA ARG A 284 20.77 -7.49 -10.06
C ARG A 284 20.88 -6.28 -10.99
N ALA A 285 19.89 -6.11 -11.85
CA ALA A 285 19.80 -4.95 -12.73
C ALA A 285 19.21 -3.76 -11.97
N LEU A 286 19.75 -2.57 -12.24
CA LEU A 286 19.13 -1.33 -11.79
C LEU A 286 17.88 -1.05 -12.63
N SER A 287 16.83 -0.62 -11.94
CA SER A 287 15.59 -0.15 -12.53
C SER A 287 15.50 1.37 -12.42
N VAL A 288 14.80 2.00 -13.36
CA VAL A 288 14.51 3.44 -13.31
C VAL A 288 13.06 3.61 -12.89
N LEU A 289 12.82 4.34 -11.81
CA LEU A 289 11.48 4.70 -11.37
C LEU A 289 10.82 5.64 -12.37
N GLU A 290 9.61 5.29 -12.82
CA GLU A 290 8.74 6.16 -13.63
C GLU A 290 7.98 7.20 -12.79
N MET A 291 8.23 7.24 -11.47
CA MET A 291 7.56 8.12 -10.53
C MET A 291 8.16 9.53 -10.58
N GLU A 292 7.29 10.54 -10.50
CA GLU A 292 7.66 11.95 -10.45
C GLU A 292 7.38 12.56 -9.07
N VAL A 293 8.19 13.55 -8.67
CA VAL A 293 8.11 14.18 -7.34
C VAL A 293 6.77 14.92 -7.15
N GLU A 294 6.18 15.45 -8.22
CA GLU A 294 4.88 16.13 -8.17
C GLU A 294 3.75 15.18 -7.74
N GLN A 295 3.86 13.88 -8.04
CA GLN A 295 2.81 12.91 -7.72
C GLN A 295 2.68 12.69 -6.20
N ILE A 296 3.79 12.84 -5.46
CA ILE A 296 3.87 12.64 -4.00
C ILE A 296 3.69 13.94 -3.20
N ASN A 297 3.55 15.09 -3.85
CA ASN A 297 3.33 16.38 -3.20
C ASN A 297 1.83 16.72 -3.17
N LYS A 298 1.37 17.47 -2.15
CA LYS A 298 -0.02 17.92 -2.06
C LYS A 298 -0.40 18.97 -3.11
N GLY A 299 0.59 19.71 -3.62
CA GLY A 299 0.38 20.76 -4.62
C GLY A 299 -0.51 21.87 -4.07
N LYS A 300 -1.64 22.15 -4.75
CA LYS A 300 -2.61 23.18 -4.37
C LYS A 300 -3.64 22.76 -3.32
N TYR A 301 -3.61 21.49 -2.89
CA TYR A 301 -4.60 20.93 -1.97
C TYR A 301 -4.05 20.91 -0.55
N GLU A 302 -4.93 20.98 0.45
CA GLU A 302 -4.54 20.95 1.87
C GLU A 302 -4.21 19.52 2.33
N HIS A 303 -4.89 18.53 1.74
CA HIS A 303 -4.81 17.12 2.11
C HIS A 303 -4.57 16.23 0.89
N TYR A 304 -3.86 15.11 1.09
CA TYR A 304 -3.68 14.09 0.05
C TYR A 304 -4.99 13.47 -0.39
N MET A 305 -5.89 13.15 0.55
CA MET A 305 -7.23 12.62 0.22
C MET A 305 -7.99 13.59 -0.69
N GLN A 306 -7.94 14.90 -0.41
CA GLN A 306 -8.59 15.92 -1.26
C GLN A 306 -7.98 15.94 -2.66
N LYS A 307 -6.64 15.96 -2.76
CA LYS A 307 -5.91 15.89 -4.04
C LYS A 307 -6.34 14.68 -4.84
N GLU A 308 -6.34 13.50 -4.21
CA GLU A 308 -6.59 12.22 -4.87
C GLU A 308 -8.04 12.08 -5.33
N ILE A 309 -9.00 12.62 -4.57
CA ILE A 309 -10.40 12.70 -5.02
C ILE A 309 -10.50 13.55 -6.30
N HIS A 310 -9.84 14.70 -6.33
CA HIS A 310 -9.90 15.64 -7.46
C HIS A 310 -9.04 15.21 -8.67
N GLU A 311 -8.03 14.36 -8.48
CA GLU A 311 -7.21 13.76 -9.54
C GLU A 311 -7.88 12.57 -10.24
N GLN A 312 -9.06 12.14 -9.77
CA GLN A 312 -9.75 10.99 -10.35
C GLN A 312 -9.93 11.07 -11.87
N PRO A 313 -10.35 12.20 -12.48
CA PRO A 313 -10.45 12.29 -13.94
C PRO A 313 -9.15 11.99 -14.69
N GLU A 314 -8.02 12.54 -14.20
CA GLU A 314 -6.69 12.33 -14.78
C GLU A 314 -6.21 10.89 -14.55
N SER A 315 -6.45 10.34 -13.36
CA SER A 315 -6.10 8.95 -13.02
C SER A 315 -6.88 7.94 -13.87
N LEU A 316 -8.17 8.17 -14.12
CA LEU A 316 -9.01 7.35 -15.00
C LEU A 316 -8.52 7.41 -16.45
N THR A 317 -8.19 8.62 -16.94
CA THR A 317 -7.59 8.80 -18.27
C THR A 317 -6.30 8.00 -18.42
N THR A 318 -5.46 8.03 -17.39
CA THR A 318 -4.18 7.30 -17.36
C THR A 318 -4.38 5.79 -17.25
N THR A 319 -5.37 5.36 -16.48
CA THR A 319 -5.81 3.96 -16.34
C THR A 319 -6.25 3.35 -17.68
N MET A 320 -6.90 4.13 -18.54
CA MET A 320 -7.41 3.68 -19.83
C MET A 320 -6.43 3.86 -21.00
N ARG A 321 -5.35 4.62 -20.78
CA ARG A 321 -4.38 5.00 -21.82
C ARG A 321 -3.78 3.77 -22.50
N GLY A 322 -3.90 3.71 -23.82
CA GLY A 322 -3.37 2.61 -24.64
C GLY A 322 -4.12 1.28 -24.51
N ARG A 323 -5.21 1.22 -23.71
CA ARG A 323 -6.01 0.00 -23.49
C ARG A 323 -7.34 0.04 -24.22
N LEU A 324 -7.92 1.23 -24.42
CA LEU A 324 -9.14 1.41 -25.20
C LEU A 324 -8.82 1.77 -26.65
N ILE A 325 -9.43 1.05 -27.58
CA ILE A 325 -9.28 1.29 -29.01
C ILE A 325 -10.59 1.87 -29.53
N ARG A 326 -10.56 3.17 -29.88
CA ARG A 326 -11.61 3.81 -30.69
C ARG A 326 -11.53 3.18 -32.08
N GLY A 327 -12.46 2.28 -32.40
CA GLY A 327 -12.53 1.67 -33.72
C GLY A 327 -12.46 2.72 -34.85
N GLY A 328 -11.83 2.39 -35.97
CA GLY A 328 -11.91 3.20 -37.20
C GLY A 328 -13.17 2.81 -38.00
N SER A 329 -13.44 3.47 -39.15
CA SER A 329 -14.63 3.19 -39.99
C SER A 329 -14.86 1.72 -40.35
N CYS A 330 -13.84 0.85 -40.25
CA CYS A 330 -13.93 -0.57 -40.57
C CYS A 330 -13.47 -1.51 -39.41
N LYS A 331 -13.24 -1.02 -38.19
CA LYS A 331 -12.82 -1.86 -37.04
C LYS A 331 -13.72 -1.59 -35.84
N ALA A 332 -14.22 -2.67 -35.22
CA ALA A 332 -14.97 -2.58 -33.98
C ALA A 332 -14.14 -1.96 -32.83
N LYS A 333 -14.82 -1.29 -31.91
CA LYS A 333 -14.22 -0.83 -30.65
C LYS A 333 -13.75 -2.05 -29.86
N SER A 334 -12.58 -1.96 -29.24
CA SER A 334 -12.00 -3.11 -28.52
C SER A 334 -11.14 -2.65 -27.34
N VAL A 335 -10.87 -3.61 -26.46
CA VAL A 335 -10.03 -3.42 -25.27
C VAL A 335 -8.82 -4.34 -25.37
N LEU A 336 -7.63 -3.79 -25.13
CA LEU A 336 -6.38 -4.53 -25.10
C LEU A 336 -5.72 -4.38 -23.73
N LEU A 337 -5.67 -5.48 -22.98
CA LEU A 337 -4.93 -5.57 -21.72
C LEU A 337 -3.64 -6.36 -21.97
N GLY A 338 -2.55 -5.64 -22.26
CA GLY A 338 -1.27 -6.24 -22.65
C GLY A 338 -0.77 -7.30 -21.68
N GLY A 339 -0.87 -7.04 -20.37
CA GLY A 339 -0.45 -7.98 -19.33
C GLY A 339 -1.30 -9.25 -19.21
N LEU A 340 -2.42 -9.37 -19.92
CA LEU A 340 -3.28 -10.56 -19.93
C LEU A 340 -3.31 -11.28 -21.28
N LYS A 341 -2.70 -10.70 -22.33
CA LYS A 341 -2.84 -11.13 -23.72
C LYS A 341 -2.62 -12.64 -23.91
N ASP A 342 -1.60 -13.18 -23.26
CA ASP A 342 -1.20 -14.58 -23.40
C ASP A 342 -2.07 -15.54 -22.55
N HIS A 343 -2.85 -15.00 -21.61
CA HIS A 343 -3.67 -15.76 -20.65
C HIS A 343 -5.17 -15.64 -20.87
N LEU A 344 -5.65 -14.68 -21.69
CA LEU A 344 -7.09 -14.45 -21.93
C LEU A 344 -7.82 -15.72 -22.39
N LYS A 345 -7.20 -16.57 -23.22
CA LYS A 345 -7.80 -17.83 -23.68
C LYS A 345 -8.00 -18.82 -22.53
N THR A 346 -7.09 -18.84 -21.56
CA THR A 346 -7.18 -19.71 -20.38
C THR A 346 -8.24 -19.19 -19.42
N ILE A 347 -8.27 -17.87 -19.19
CA ILE A 347 -9.30 -17.22 -18.36
C ILE A 347 -10.70 -17.52 -18.89
N ARG A 348 -10.92 -17.40 -20.21
CA ARG A 348 -12.21 -17.74 -20.87
C ARG A 348 -12.64 -19.20 -20.73
N ARG A 349 -11.71 -20.12 -20.43
CA ARG A 349 -11.98 -21.55 -20.23
C ARG A 349 -12.13 -21.93 -18.75
N SER A 350 -11.95 -20.98 -17.85
CA SER A 350 -12.06 -21.23 -16.41
C SER A 350 -13.50 -21.55 -16.04
N ARG A 351 -13.68 -22.45 -15.07
CA ARG A 351 -15.04 -22.78 -14.57
C ARG A 351 -15.63 -21.68 -13.71
N ARG A 352 -14.75 -20.91 -13.07
CA ARG A 352 -15.11 -19.84 -12.14
C ARG A 352 -13.99 -18.81 -12.09
N ILE A 353 -14.38 -17.55 -11.86
CA ILE A 353 -13.47 -16.47 -11.50
C ILE A 353 -13.69 -16.17 -10.01
N VAL A 354 -12.61 -16.15 -9.23
CA VAL A 354 -12.65 -15.86 -7.80
C VAL A 354 -11.93 -14.55 -7.54
N PHE A 355 -12.64 -13.50 -7.15
CA PHE A 355 -12.03 -12.25 -6.72
C PHE A 355 -11.65 -12.33 -5.25
N ILE A 356 -10.39 -11.99 -4.96
CA ILE A 356 -9.82 -12.00 -3.61
C ILE A 356 -9.24 -10.60 -3.34
N GLY A 357 -9.61 -10.02 -2.20
CA GLY A 357 -9.09 -8.73 -1.76
C GLY A 357 -9.58 -8.37 -0.37
N CYS A 358 -9.16 -7.21 0.14
CA CYS A 358 -9.54 -6.69 1.45
C CYS A 358 -10.08 -5.26 1.35
N GLY A 359 -11.00 -4.89 2.26
CA GLY A 359 -11.51 -3.52 2.41
C GLY A 359 -12.03 -2.91 1.10
N THR A 360 -11.59 -1.69 0.78
CA THR A 360 -11.97 -0.97 -0.45
C THR A 360 -11.68 -1.77 -1.74
N SER A 361 -10.61 -2.56 -1.79
CA SER A 361 -10.31 -3.38 -2.98
C SER A 361 -11.31 -4.53 -3.17
N TYR A 362 -11.82 -5.10 -2.08
CA TYR A 362 -12.93 -6.05 -2.13
C TYR A 362 -14.23 -5.39 -2.61
N ASN A 363 -14.54 -4.19 -2.12
CA ASN A 363 -15.71 -3.41 -2.57
C ASN A 363 -15.62 -3.08 -4.07
N ALA A 364 -14.44 -2.73 -4.59
CA ALA A 364 -14.24 -2.47 -6.01
C ALA A 364 -14.56 -3.72 -6.85
N ALA A 365 -14.10 -4.89 -6.41
CA ALA A 365 -14.37 -6.14 -7.09
C ALA A 365 -15.85 -6.54 -7.01
N LEU A 366 -16.51 -6.27 -5.88
CA LEU A 366 -17.95 -6.44 -5.73
C LEU A 366 -18.75 -5.53 -6.69
N ALA A 367 -18.30 -4.30 -6.93
CA ALA A 367 -18.91 -3.39 -7.90
C ALA A 367 -18.80 -3.91 -9.34
N ALA A 368 -17.68 -4.57 -9.67
CA ALA A 368 -17.43 -5.12 -11.01
C ALA A 368 -18.03 -6.51 -11.24
N ARG A 369 -18.40 -7.24 -10.17
CA ARG A 369 -18.95 -8.59 -10.26
C ARG A 369 -20.08 -8.74 -11.31
N PRO A 370 -21.14 -7.90 -11.32
CA PRO A 370 -22.27 -8.16 -12.22
C PRO A 370 -21.89 -8.01 -13.69
N ILE A 371 -20.99 -7.10 -14.05
CA ILE A 371 -20.58 -6.90 -15.44
C ILE A 371 -19.65 -8.02 -15.93
N LEU A 372 -18.82 -8.59 -15.05
CA LEU A 372 -18.05 -9.78 -15.38
C LEU A 372 -18.96 -10.98 -15.61
N GLU A 373 -19.95 -11.21 -14.74
CA GLU A 373 -20.95 -12.29 -14.92
C GLU A 373 -21.73 -12.09 -16.24
N GLU A 374 -22.19 -10.87 -16.51
CA GLU A 374 -22.94 -10.49 -17.72
C GLU A 374 -22.15 -10.76 -19.01
N LEU A 375 -20.91 -10.27 -19.10
CA LEU A 375 -20.14 -10.32 -20.36
C LEU A 375 -19.38 -11.63 -20.57
N SER A 376 -18.88 -12.25 -19.49
CA SER A 376 -18.11 -13.49 -19.60
C SER A 376 -18.98 -14.75 -19.58
N GLY A 377 -20.13 -14.70 -18.90
CA GLY A 377 -20.94 -15.88 -18.61
C GLY A 377 -20.28 -16.87 -17.65
N ILE A 378 -19.13 -16.53 -17.04
CA ILE A 378 -18.43 -17.36 -16.07
C ILE A 378 -18.92 -17.00 -14.67
N PRO A 379 -19.23 -17.98 -13.80
CA PRO A 379 -19.55 -17.74 -12.40
C PRO A 379 -18.45 -16.93 -11.71
N VAL A 380 -18.83 -15.86 -11.00
CA VAL A 380 -17.92 -15.03 -10.21
C VAL A 380 -18.19 -15.24 -8.73
N THR A 381 -17.14 -15.54 -7.97
CA THR A 381 -17.19 -15.66 -6.50
C THR A 381 -16.34 -14.57 -5.87
N MET A 382 -16.80 -14.05 -4.74
CA MET A 382 -16.16 -12.98 -3.98
C MET A 382 -15.62 -13.56 -2.69
N GLU A 383 -14.37 -13.27 -2.36
CA GLU A 383 -13.71 -13.78 -1.18
C GLU A 383 -12.95 -12.67 -0.46
N ILE A 384 -13.14 -12.58 0.86
CA ILE A 384 -12.28 -11.79 1.73
C ILE A 384 -11.05 -12.66 2.00
N ALA A 385 -9.85 -12.10 1.80
CA ALA A 385 -8.62 -12.89 1.79
C ALA A 385 -8.36 -13.63 3.12
N SER A 386 -8.63 -12.99 4.27
CA SER A 386 -8.48 -13.60 5.59
C SER A 386 -9.45 -14.77 5.79
N ASP A 387 -10.74 -14.57 5.53
CA ASP A 387 -11.77 -15.62 5.68
C ASP A 387 -11.48 -16.84 4.79
N LEU A 388 -11.02 -16.61 3.55
CA LEU A 388 -10.60 -17.67 2.63
C LEU A 388 -9.49 -18.56 3.22
N LEU A 389 -8.51 -17.96 3.88
CA LEU A 389 -7.40 -18.67 4.51
C LEU A 389 -7.87 -19.43 5.75
N ASP A 390 -8.64 -18.77 6.63
CA ASP A 390 -9.13 -19.34 7.89
C ASP A 390 -9.96 -20.60 7.66
N ARG A 391 -10.85 -20.57 6.67
CA ARG A 391 -11.71 -21.70 6.33
C ARG A 391 -11.08 -22.69 5.36
N GLN A 392 -9.86 -22.41 4.87
CA GLN A 392 -9.19 -23.15 3.80
C GLN A 392 -10.13 -23.40 2.61
N GLY A 393 -10.64 -22.30 2.05
CA GLY A 393 -11.66 -22.37 1.00
C GLY A 393 -11.21 -23.14 -0.24
N PRO A 394 -12.10 -23.86 -0.92
CA PRO A 394 -11.73 -24.67 -2.07
C PRO A 394 -11.36 -23.80 -3.28
N ILE A 395 -10.10 -23.90 -3.71
CA ILE A 395 -9.57 -23.36 -4.96
C ILE A 395 -9.14 -24.54 -5.83
N TYR A 396 -9.50 -24.50 -7.11
CA TYR A 396 -9.21 -25.58 -8.05
C TYR A 396 -8.30 -25.11 -9.19
N ARG A 397 -7.61 -26.06 -9.82
CA ARG A 397 -6.76 -25.82 -11.00
C ARG A 397 -7.50 -25.18 -12.18
N GLU A 398 -8.82 -25.37 -12.27
CA GLU A 398 -9.67 -24.82 -13.33
C GLU A 398 -10.24 -23.43 -13.00
N ASP A 399 -9.89 -22.88 -11.83
CA ASP A 399 -10.28 -21.54 -11.41
C ASP A 399 -9.28 -20.49 -11.93
N THR A 400 -9.80 -19.29 -12.24
CA THR A 400 -8.98 -18.08 -12.31
C THR A 400 -9.19 -17.29 -11.03
N THR A 401 -8.11 -17.03 -10.28
CA THR A 401 -8.13 -16.23 -9.04
C THR A 401 -7.59 -14.83 -9.35
N VAL A 402 -8.37 -13.80 -9.04
CA VAL A 402 -8.02 -12.39 -9.31
C VAL A 402 -7.79 -11.67 -7.99
N PHE A 403 -6.54 -11.26 -7.77
CA PHE A 403 -6.11 -10.57 -6.55
C PHE A 403 -6.14 -9.06 -6.78
N VAL A 404 -6.98 -8.36 -6.02
CA VAL A 404 -7.14 -6.91 -6.13
C VAL A 404 -6.51 -6.24 -4.92
N SER A 405 -5.43 -5.48 -5.15
CA SER A 405 -4.73 -4.77 -4.07
C SER A 405 -4.04 -3.51 -4.61
N GLN A 406 -4.36 -2.34 -4.05
CA GLN A 406 -3.68 -1.09 -4.42
C GLN A 406 -2.16 -1.20 -4.20
N SER A 407 -1.73 -1.62 -3.01
CA SER A 407 -0.32 -1.70 -2.63
C SER A 407 0.40 -2.88 -3.28
N GLY A 408 -0.32 -3.98 -3.55
CA GLY A 408 0.28 -5.25 -3.96
C GLY A 408 1.06 -5.97 -2.85
N GLU A 409 0.93 -5.52 -1.60
CA GLU A 409 1.69 -6.00 -0.42
C GLU A 409 0.77 -6.38 0.75
N THR A 410 -0.55 -6.40 0.55
CA THR A 410 -1.51 -6.74 1.63
C THR A 410 -1.30 -8.18 2.09
N ALA A 411 -0.99 -8.40 3.39
CA ALA A 411 -0.52 -9.68 3.91
C ALA A 411 -1.47 -10.84 3.61
N ASP A 412 -2.74 -10.73 4.01
CA ASP A 412 -3.72 -11.80 3.78
C ASP A 412 -3.96 -12.05 2.28
N THR A 413 -3.92 -11.01 1.45
CA THR A 413 -4.08 -11.16 0.00
C THR A 413 -2.87 -11.87 -0.63
N LEU A 414 -1.65 -11.61 -0.12
CA LEU A 414 -0.44 -12.29 -0.56
C LEU A 414 -0.42 -13.76 -0.12
N GLN A 415 -0.82 -14.07 1.12
CA GLN A 415 -0.97 -15.45 1.59
C GLN A 415 -2.06 -16.20 0.81
N ALA A 416 -3.19 -15.55 0.51
CA ALA A 416 -4.22 -16.13 -0.35
C ALA A 416 -3.72 -16.39 -1.79
N LEU A 417 -2.79 -15.57 -2.29
CA LEU A 417 -2.12 -15.80 -3.56
C LEU A 417 -1.24 -17.04 -3.51
N GLU A 418 -0.40 -17.19 -2.48
CA GLU A 418 0.41 -18.39 -2.27
C GLU A 418 -0.48 -19.64 -2.20
N TYR A 419 -1.54 -19.59 -1.39
CA TYR A 419 -2.52 -20.68 -1.29
C TYR A 419 -3.16 -21.03 -2.65
N ALA A 420 -3.54 -20.04 -3.45
CA ALA A 420 -4.12 -20.29 -4.78
C ALA A 420 -3.10 -20.88 -5.78
N LEU A 421 -1.83 -20.46 -5.70
CA LEU A 421 -0.73 -20.99 -6.51
C LEU A 421 -0.46 -22.46 -6.16
N GLU A 422 -0.43 -22.81 -4.87
CA GLU A 422 -0.27 -24.20 -4.40
C GLU A 422 -1.40 -25.10 -4.88
N ASN A 423 -2.63 -24.57 -4.95
CA ASN A 423 -3.79 -25.28 -5.50
C ASN A 423 -3.85 -25.27 -7.05
N GLY A 424 -2.88 -24.65 -7.72
CA GLY A 424 -2.69 -24.69 -9.17
C GLY A 424 -3.64 -23.80 -9.98
N ALA A 425 -4.32 -22.83 -9.36
CA ALA A 425 -5.20 -21.90 -10.04
C ALA A 425 -4.44 -20.86 -10.88
N LEU A 426 -5.07 -20.35 -11.94
CA LEU A 426 -4.52 -19.24 -12.70
C LEU A 426 -4.67 -17.94 -11.90
N CYS A 427 -3.59 -17.50 -11.27
CA CYS A 427 -3.54 -16.26 -10.50
C CYS A 427 -3.31 -15.00 -11.36
N VAL A 428 -4.16 -14.00 -11.21
CA VAL A 428 -4.14 -12.70 -11.91
C VAL A 428 -4.02 -11.55 -10.90
N GLY A 429 -3.05 -10.66 -11.06
CA GLY A 429 -2.87 -9.49 -10.17
C GLY A 429 -3.45 -8.20 -10.74
N ILE A 430 -4.30 -7.50 -9.99
CA ILE A 430 -4.75 -6.12 -10.28
C ILE A 430 -4.15 -5.20 -9.22
N THR A 431 -3.10 -4.47 -9.58
CA THR A 431 -2.26 -3.72 -8.61
C THR A 431 -1.96 -2.29 -9.04
N ASN A 432 -1.66 -1.39 -8.08
CA ASN A 432 -1.22 -0.02 -8.37
C ASN A 432 0.27 0.24 -8.08
N THR A 433 1.03 -0.79 -7.68
CA THR A 433 2.47 -0.67 -7.41
C THR A 433 3.24 -1.64 -8.29
N VAL A 434 4.05 -1.09 -9.19
CA VAL A 434 4.91 -1.86 -10.09
C VAL A 434 5.95 -2.63 -9.27
N GLY A 435 6.15 -3.91 -9.59
CA GLY A 435 7.12 -4.76 -8.89
C GLY A 435 6.74 -5.19 -7.48
N SER A 436 5.50 -4.93 -7.04
CA SER A 436 4.98 -5.43 -5.76
C SER A 436 4.96 -6.96 -5.68
N ALA A 437 4.91 -7.51 -4.46
CA ALA A 437 4.88 -8.95 -4.23
C ALA A 437 3.77 -9.66 -5.02
N ILE A 438 2.53 -9.16 -4.95
CA ILE A 438 1.42 -9.71 -5.73
C ILE A 438 1.69 -9.62 -7.24
N ALA A 439 2.17 -8.47 -7.73
CA ALA A 439 2.43 -8.29 -9.15
C ALA A 439 3.52 -9.25 -9.70
N ARG A 440 4.53 -9.57 -8.88
CA ARG A 440 5.61 -10.50 -9.26
C ARG A 440 5.19 -11.97 -9.19
N ASN A 441 4.40 -12.33 -8.18
CA ASN A 441 4.07 -13.73 -7.91
C ASN A 441 2.85 -14.23 -8.69
N THR A 442 2.01 -13.33 -9.24
CA THR A 442 0.92 -13.71 -10.15
C THR A 442 1.42 -14.10 -11.54
N HIS A 443 0.71 -14.99 -12.24
CA HIS A 443 1.09 -15.42 -13.60
C HIS A 443 0.95 -14.29 -14.63
N CYS A 444 -0.03 -13.42 -14.42
CA CYS A 444 -0.32 -12.30 -15.30
C CYS A 444 -1.06 -11.22 -14.51
N GLY A 445 -1.18 -10.01 -15.04
CA GLY A 445 -1.80 -8.93 -14.28
C GLY A 445 -2.03 -7.65 -15.05
N VAL A 446 -2.70 -6.71 -14.39
CA VAL A 446 -2.98 -5.37 -14.89
C VAL A 446 -2.57 -4.35 -13.83
N HIS A 447 -1.58 -3.54 -14.17
CA HIS A 447 -1.26 -2.36 -13.37
C HIS A 447 -2.35 -1.29 -13.59
N ILE A 448 -3.04 -0.85 -12.54
CA ILE A 448 -4.15 0.09 -12.72
C ILE A 448 -3.67 1.47 -13.19
N ASN A 449 -2.45 1.88 -12.85
CA ASN A 449 -1.83 3.14 -13.27
C ASN A 449 -2.62 4.39 -12.82
N ALA A 450 -3.07 4.39 -11.56
CA ALA A 450 -3.75 5.54 -10.95
C ALA A 450 -2.76 6.61 -10.42
N GLY A 451 -1.46 6.36 -10.55
CA GLY A 451 -0.39 7.13 -9.91
C GLY A 451 -0.27 6.81 -8.42
N CYS A 452 0.66 7.47 -7.74
CA CYS A 452 0.85 7.27 -6.30
C CYS A 452 -0.39 7.79 -5.55
N GLU A 453 -0.98 6.93 -4.74
CA GLU A 453 -1.98 7.29 -3.72
C GLU A 453 -1.20 7.38 -2.41
N ILE A 454 -1.35 8.42 -1.60
CA ILE A 454 -0.66 8.69 -0.33
C ILE A 454 -1.68 8.71 0.81
N GLY A 455 -2.88 9.26 0.58
CA GLY A 455 -3.95 9.29 1.57
C GLY A 455 -4.31 7.88 2.05
N VAL A 456 -4.46 7.70 3.37
CA VAL A 456 -4.72 6.38 3.98
C VAL A 456 -6.01 5.75 3.46
N ALA A 457 -7.08 6.54 3.33
CA ALA A 457 -8.33 6.09 2.75
C ALA A 457 -8.24 6.07 1.22
N SER A 458 -8.38 4.89 0.62
CA SER A 458 -8.30 4.74 -0.84
C SER A 458 -9.45 5.46 -1.56
N THR A 459 -9.13 6.14 -2.67
CA THR A 459 -10.09 6.94 -3.45
C THR A 459 -9.95 6.68 -4.95
N LYS A 460 -8.89 7.21 -5.58
CA LYS A 460 -8.63 7.03 -7.02
C LYS A 460 -8.27 5.58 -7.37
N ALA A 461 -7.65 4.83 -6.45
CA ALA A 461 -7.40 3.42 -6.71
C ALA A 461 -8.70 2.60 -6.79
N TYR A 462 -9.72 2.90 -5.96
CA TYR A 462 -11.04 2.25 -6.03
C TYR A 462 -11.70 2.43 -7.39
N THR A 463 -11.78 3.67 -7.89
CA THR A 463 -12.41 3.97 -9.17
C THR A 463 -11.62 3.42 -10.35
N SER A 464 -10.29 3.52 -10.32
CA SER A 464 -9.43 2.88 -11.33
C SER A 464 -9.52 1.36 -11.33
N GLN A 465 -9.66 0.71 -10.17
CA GLN A 465 -9.86 -0.74 -10.07
C GLN A 465 -11.16 -1.17 -10.76
N ILE A 466 -12.28 -0.47 -10.52
CA ILE A 466 -13.56 -0.75 -11.19
C ILE A 466 -13.41 -0.63 -12.71
N VAL A 467 -12.76 0.43 -13.19
CA VAL A 467 -12.54 0.64 -14.63
C VAL A 467 -11.66 -0.45 -15.25
N VAL A 468 -10.61 -0.89 -14.55
CA VAL A 468 -9.78 -2.02 -15.00
C VAL A 468 -10.57 -3.32 -15.04
N MET A 469 -11.43 -3.58 -14.05
CA MET A 469 -12.26 -4.78 -14.04
C MET A 469 -13.39 -4.74 -15.07
N ALA A 470 -13.93 -3.55 -15.40
CA ALA A 470 -14.83 -3.38 -16.55
C ALA A 470 -14.11 -3.66 -17.88
N MET A 471 -12.88 -3.17 -18.04
CA MET A 471 -12.02 -3.51 -19.19
C MET A 471 -11.69 -5.01 -19.23
N LEU A 472 -11.49 -5.64 -18.06
CA LEU A 472 -11.29 -7.09 -17.94
C LEU A 472 -12.54 -7.86 -18.41
N ALA A 473 -13.74 -7.45 -17.98
CA ALA A 473 -15.00 -8.02 -18.43
C ALA A 473 -15.16 -7.92 -19.96
N LEU A 474 -14.83 -6.76 -20.55
CA LEU A 474 -14.83 -6.55 -22.00
C LEU A 474 -13.78 -7.42 -22.72
N ALA A 475 -12.60 -7.61 -22.13
CA ALA A 475 -11.53 -8.42 -22.72
C ALA A 475 -11.84 -9.93 -22.64
N ILE A 476 -12.45 -10.41 -21.56
CA ILE A 476 -12.84 -11.81 -21.39
C ILE A 476 -14.11 -12.12 -22.21
N GLY A 477 -15.07 -11.21 -22.22
CA GLY A 477 -16.38 -11.42 -22.83
C GLY A 477 -16.33 -11.82 -24.30
N ASP A 478 -17.31 -12.62 -24.71
CA ASP A 478 -17.37 -13.18 -26.05
C ASP A 478 -17.74 -12.10 -27.09
N ASP A 479 -17.20 -12.22 -28.30
CA ASP A 479 -17.40 -11.25 -29.38
C ASP A 479 -18.66 -11.59 -30.20
N LYS A 480 -19.75 -11.93 -29.49
CA LYS A 480 -21.03 -12.25 -30.12
C LYS A 480 -21.68 -10.98 -30.63
N ILE A 481 -22.33 -11.09 -31.79
CA ILE A 481 -23.12 -10.00 -32.39
C ILE A 481 -24.15 -9.45 -31.40
N SER A 482 -24.75 -10.32 -30.57
CA SER A 482 -25.76 -9.94 -29.57
C SER A 482 -25.24 -9.03 -28.45
N SER A 483 -23.95 -9.11 -28.11
CA SER A 483 -23.33 -8.29 -27.06
C SER A 483 -22.66 -7.03 -27.60
N GLN A 484 -22.57 -6.86 -28.92
CA GLN A 484 -21.77 -5.81 -29.54
C GLN A 484 -22.25 -4.40 -29.15
N ALA A 485 -23.56 -4.14 -29.20
CA ALA A 485 -24.13 -2.85 -28.83
C ALA A 485 -23.83 -2.49 -27.37
N ARG A 486 -23.95 -3.46 -26.46
CA ARG A 486 -23.63 -3.30 -25.04
C ARG A 486 -22.14 -3.02 -24.82
N ARG A 487 -21.27 -3.76 -25.50
CA ARG A 487 -19.81 -3.55 -25.44
C ARG A 487 -19.42 -2.16 -25.92
N GLU A 488 -19.99 -1.71 -27.04
CA GLU A 488 -19.72 -0.38 -27.60
C GLU A 488 -20.22 0.73 -26.69
N ALA A 489 -21.42 0.59 -26.10
CA ALA A 489 -21.96 1.55 -25.14
C ALA A 489 -21.05 1.68 -23.90
N ILE A 490 -20.55 0.57 -23.35
CA ILE A 490 -19.62 0.60 -22.21
C ILE A 490 -18.30 1.27 -22.61
N ILE A 491 -17.75 0.96 -23.80
CA ILE A 491 -16.50 1.58 -24.26
C ILE A 491 -16.66 3.10 -24.46
N ASP A 492 -17.80 3.55 -24.99
CA ASP A 492 -18.10 4.98 -25.11
C ASP A 492 -18.25 5.63 -23.74
N GLY A 493 -19.00 4.99 -22.84
CA GLY A 493 -19.13 5.42 -21.45
C GLY A 493 -17.78 5.54 -20.73
N LEU A 494 -16.84 4.62 -21.00
CA LEU A 494 -15.47 4.70 -20.47
C LEU A 494 -14.71 5.92 -21.02
N PHE A 495 -14.85 6.25 -22.31
CA PHE A 495 -14.22 7.45 -22.87
C PHE A 495 -14.76 8.75 -22.26
N ASP A 496 -16.05 8.80 -21.95
CA ASP A 496 -16.72 9.98 -21.39
C ASP A 496 -16.63 10.05 -19.85
N LEU A 497 -16.21 8.95 -19.21
CA LEU A 497 -16.16 8.83 -17.75
C LEU A 497 -15.32 9.93 -17.06
N PRO A 498 -14.12 10.31 -17.55
CA PRO A 498 -13.35 11.39 -16.94
C PRO A 498 -14.09 12.74 -16.94
N SER A 499 -14.80 13.07 -18.03
CA SER A 499 -15.61 14.29 -18.08
C SER A 499 -16.79 14.25 -17.13
N ASN A 500 -17.44 13.10 -16.99
CA ASN A 500 -18.55 12.91 -16.06
C ASN A 500 -18.08 13.05 -14.61
N VAL A 501 -16.92 12.51 -14.25
CA VAL A 501 -16.32 12.72 -12.92
C VAL A 501 -15.98 14.19 -12.69
N LYS A 502 -15.47 14.92 -13.70
CA LYS A 502 -15.27 16.38 -13.60
C LYS A 502 -16.56 17.15 -13.36
N GLU A 503 -17.70 16.69 -13.88
CA GLU A 503 -19.01 17.28 -13.57
C GLU A 503 -19.40 17.02 -12.12
N VAL A 504 -19.24 15.79 -11.62
CA VAL A 504 -19.58 15.42 -10.24
C VAL A 504 -18.72 16.13 -9.21
N LEU A 505 -17.44 16.37 -9.49
CA LEU A 505 -16.55 17.12 -8.59
C LEU A 505 -17.04 18.56 -8.35
N LYS A 506 -17.91 19.12 -9.20
CA LYS A 506 -18.55 20.43 -8.96
C LYS A 506 -19.55 20.41 -7.80
N LEU A 507 -19.95 19.23 -7.32
CA LEU A 507 -20.81 19.06 -6.15
C LEU A 507 -20.05 19.25 -4.82
N ASP A 508 -18.75 19.59 -4.84
CA ASP A 508 -17.93 19.75 -3.64
C ASP A 508 -18.56 20.67 -2.57
N GLU A 509 -18.97 21.89 -2.95
CA GLU A 509 -19.63 22.81 -2.01
C GLU A 509 -20.99 22.29 -1.53
N GLU A 510 -21.74 21.58 -2.38
CA GLU A 510 -23.00 20.96 -1.96
C GLU A 510 -22.78 19.85 -0.93
N MET A 511 -21.72 19.05 -1.10
CA MET A 511 -21.35 17.99 -0.15
C MET A 511 -20.81 18.56 1.15
N LYS A 512 -20.11 19.70 1.08
CA LYS A 512 -19.70 20.47 2.27
C LYS A 512 -20.88 21.00 3.05
N ASP A 513 -21.91 21.52 2.38
CA ASP A 513 -23.14 21.95 3.03
C ASP A 513 -23.90 20.78 3.66
N LEU A 514 -23.95 19.64 2.97
CA LEU A 514 -24.50 18.42 3.56
C LEU A 514 -23.70 17.96 4.78
N ALA A 515 -22.37 18.01 4.74
CA ALA A 515 -21.51 17.66 5.87
C ALA A 515 -21.78 18.54 7.09
N LYS A 516 -22.03 19.85 6.91
CA LYS A 516 -22.42 20.75 8.01
C LYS A 516 -23.73 20.32 8.67
N LEU A 517 -24.69 19.77 7.91
CA LEU A 517 -25.97 19.28 8.44
C LEU A 517 -25.85 17.94 9.18
N LEU A 518 -24.77 17.20 8.93
CA LEU A 518 -24.54 15.86 9.47
C LEU A 518 -23.43 15.83 10.54
N ILE A 519 -22.76 16.95 10.80
CA ILE A 519 -21.60 17.02 11.69
C ILE A 519 -21.89 16.45 13.10
N ALA A 520 -23.06 16.74 13.65
CA ALA A 520 -23.48 16.33 14.99
C ALA A 520 -23.95 14.86 15.07
N GLU A 521 -24.26 14.24 13.92
CA GLU A 521 -24.86 12.92 13.86
C GLU A 521 -23.84 11.82 14.20
N GLN A 522 -24.28 10.80 14.92
CA GLN A 522 -23.38 9.70 15.31
C GLN A 522 -23.44 8.51 14.35
N SER A 523 -24.53 8.37 13.60
CA SER A 523 -24.74 7.23 12.71
C SER A 523 -25.32 7.62 11.36
N LEU A 524 -24.93 6.90 10.31
CA LEU A 524 -25.40 7.11 8.93
C LEU A 524 -25.66 5.75 8.27
N LEU A 525 -26.90 5.52 7.83
CA LEU A 525 -27.21 4.34 7.02
C LEU A 525 -27.13 4.67 5.54
N VAL A 526 -26.50 3.80 4.76
CA VAL A 526 -26.35 3.97 3.31
C VAL A 526 -26.98 2.77 2.60
N PHE A 527 -28.05 2.99 1.85
CA PHE A 527 -28.73 1.95 1.09
C PHE A 527 -28.33 1.94 -0.39
N GLY A 528 -27.95 0.76 -0.87
CA GLY A 528 -27.62 0.50 -2.28
C GLY A 528 -28.21 -0.81 -2.77
N ARG A 529 -28.35 -0.97 -4.09
CA ARG A 529 -28.83 -2.19 -4.72
C ARG A 529 -28.19 -2.38 -6.08
N GLY A 530 -28.06 -3.64 -6.53
CA GLY A 530 -27.41 -3.96 -7.80
C GLY A 530 -25.96 -3.47 -7.80
N TYR A 531 -25.55 -2.80 -8.87
CA TYR A 531 -24.22 -2.18 -8.99
C TYR A 531 -23.90 -1.22 -7.84
N ASN A 532 -24.92 -0.55 -7.28
CA ASN A 532 -24.74 0.43 -6.22
C ASN A 532 -24.65 -0.16 -4.81
N TYR A 533 -24.77 -1.47 -4.63
CA TYR A 533 -24.56 -2.08 -3.31
C TYR A 533 -23.11 -1.90 -2.84
N ALA A 534 -22.14 -2.12 -3.73
CA ALA A 534 -20.74 -1.87 -3.45
C ALA A 534 -20.46 -0.39 -3.13
N THR A 535 -21.10 0.54 -3.83
CA THR A 535 -20.99 1.98 -3.54
C THR A 535 -21.52 2.33 -2.14
N ALA A 536 -22.60 1.69 -1.69
CA ALA A 536 -23.12 1.89 -0.35
C ALA A 536 -22.15 1.39 0.74
N LEU A 537 -21.57 0.20 0.54
CA LEU A 537 -20.53 -0.34 1.43
C LEU A 537 -19.29 0.55 1.46
N GLU A 538 -18.82 1.00 0.30
CA GLU A 538 -17.62 1.83 0.19
C GLU A 538 -17.82 3.22 0.78
N GLY A 539 -18.94 3.88 0.48
CA GLY A 539 -19.26 5.18 1.07
C GLY A 539 -19.39 5.12 2.59
N ALA A 540 -20.03 4.06 3.10
CA ALA A 540 -20.08 3.81 4.54
C ALA A 540 -18.69 3.51 5.12
N LEU A 541 -17.82 2.79 4.41
CA LEU A 541 -16.45 2.54 4.85
C LEU A 541 -15.64 3.85 4.94
N LYS A 542 -15.70 4.72 3.93
CA LYS A 542 -14.99 6.02 3.96
C LYS A 542 -15.42 6.90 5.14
N VAL A 543 -16.73 7.04 5.35
CA VAL A 543 -17.26 7.82 6.48
C VAL A 543 -16.81 7.23 7.83
N LYS A 544 -16.72 5.90 7.93
CA LYS A 544 -16.26 5.20 9.14
C LYS A 544 -14.76 5.42 9.39
N GLU A 545 -13.96 5.29 8.35
CA GLU A 545 -12.49 5.39 8.41
C GLU A 545 -12.03 6.80 8.80
N VAL A 546 -12.53 7.83 8.10
CA VAL A 546 -12.00 9.19 8.28
C VAL A 546 -12.83 10.04 9.24
N ALA A 547 -14.16 10.02 9.14
CA ALA A 547 -15.00 10.90 9.97
C ALA A 547 -15.32 10.33 11.36
N LEU A 548 -14.89 9.09 11.63
CA LEU A 548 -15.15 8.35 12.88
C LEU A 548 -16.65 8.32 13.26
N MET A 549 -17.50 8.30 12.23
CA MET A 549 -18.95 8.21 12.36
C MET A 549 -19.36 6.74 12.15
N HIS A 550 -20.33 6.25 12.92
CA HIS A 550 -20.83 4.90 12.70
C HIS A 550 -21.66 4.83 11.42
N SER A 551 -21.05 4.42 10.32
CA SER A 551 -21.73 4.28 9.04
C SER A 551 -21.82 2.82 8.58
N GLU A 552 -22.99 2.45 8.07
CA GLU A 552 -23.29 1.08 7.63
C GLU A 552 -23.89 1.09 6.23
N GLY A 553 -23.29 0.30 5.33
CA GLY A 553 -23.79 0.08 3.97
C GLY A 553 -24.70 -1.14 3.95
N ILE A 554 -25.95 -0.97 3.54
CA ILE A 554 -26.97 -2.01 3.60
C ILE A 554 -27.52 -2.28 2.20
N LEU A 555 -27.66 -3.56 1.86
CA LEU A 555 -28.37 -3.98 0.66
C LEU A 555 -29.85 -3.62 0.81
N ALA A 556 -30.37 -2.74 -0.04
CA ALA A 556 -31.73 -2.20 0.09
C ALA A 556 -32.83 -3.28 0.03
N GLY A 557 -32.55 -4.44 -0.56
CA GLY A 557 -33.45 -5.61 -0.53
C GLY A 557 -33.64 -6.20 0.88
N GLU A 558 -32.61 -6.13 1.73
CA GLU A 558 -32.60 -6.68 3.09
C GLU A 558 -33.23 -5.74 4.12
N MET A 559 -33.63 -4.53 3.71
CA MET A 559 -34.15 -3.51 4.62
C MET A 559 -35.26 -4.05 5.54
N LYS A 560 -36.23 -4.81 4.99
CA LYS A 560 -37.35 -5.36 5.76
C LYS A 560 -36.98 -6.53 6.68
N HIS A 561 -35.79 -7.09 6.54
CA HIS A 561 -35.34 -8.28 7.27
C HIS A 561 -34.62 -7.92 8.59
N GLY A 562 -34.77 -6.68 9.07
CA GLY A 562 -34.21 -6.22 10.34
C GLY A 562 -33.86 -4.72 10.34
N PRO A 563 -33.03 -4.24 9.39
CA PRO A 563 -32.49 -2.87 9.43
C PRO A 563 -33.54 -1.75 9.46
N LEU A 564 -34.74 -1.98 8.92
CA LEU A 564 -35.85 -1.03 8.98
C LEU A 564 -36.27 -0.64 10.40
N ALA A 565 -35.94 -1.46 11.42
CA ALA A 565 -36.23 -1.16 12.82
C ALA A 565 -35.42 0.03 13.37
N LEU A 566 -34.29 0.37 12.72
CA LEU A 566 -33.45 1.51 13.11
C LEU A 566 -33.96 2.84 12.56
N VAL A 567 -34.92 2.82 11.64
CA VAL A 567 -35.36 4.01 10.91
C VAL A 567 -36.30 4.87 11.76
N ASP A 568 -35.87 6.09 12.03
CA ASP A 568 -36.66 7.12 12.71
C ASP A 568 -36.44 8.51 12.07
N GLU A 569 -36.96 9.55 12.72
CA GLU A 569 -36.86 10.95 12.25
C GLU A 569 -35.50 11.61 12.48
N ASN A 570 -34.60 10.98 13.25
CA ASN A 570 -33.30 11.53 13.60
C ASN A 570 -32.19 10.94 12.73
N LEU A 571 -32.16 9.60 12.61
CA LEU A 571 -31.12 8.85 11.92
C LEU A 571 -31.05 9.26 10.45
N PRO A 572 -29.94 9.87 9.98
CA PRO A 572 -29.78 10.20 8.57
C PRO A 572 -29.62 8.93 7.74
N ILE A 573 -30.34 8.88 6.62
CA ILE A 573 -30.35 7.74 5.71
C ILE A 573 -30.06 8.24 4.30
N LEU A 574 -28.96 7.75 3.72
CA LEU A 574 -28.60 8.00 2.34
C LEU A 574 -29.07 6.83 1.45
N VAL A 575 -29.82 7.11 0.39
CA VAL A 575 -30.28 6.09 -0.58
C VAL A 575 -29.72 6.39 -1.96
N ILE A 576 -29.06 5.42 -2.57
CA ILE A 576 -28.53 5.51 -3.93
C ILE A 576 -29.58 4.94 -4.89
N ALA A 577 -30.23 5.83 -5.64
CA ALA A 577 -31.33 5.55 -6.56
C ALA A 577 -31.07 6.18 -7.94
N THR A 578 -29.93 5.88 -8.55
CA THR A 578 -29.63 6.24 -9.95
C THR A 578 -30.37 5.34 -10.94
N ARG A 579 -30.51 5.81 -12.17
CA ARG A 579 -31.32 5.15 -13.21
C ARG A 579 -30.66 3.87 -13.72
N ASP A 580 -31.14 2.72 -13.23
CA ASP A 580 -30.75 1.38 -13.67
C ASP A 580 -31.96 0.42 -13.69
N ALA A 581 -31.73 -0.89 -13.85
CA ALA A 581 -32.78 -1.91 -13.79
C ALA A 581 -33.45 -2.06 -12.41
N CYS A 582 -32.83 -1.55 -11.35
CA CYS A 582 -33.30 -1.57 -9.96
C CYS A 582 -33.98 -0.27 -9.52
N PHE A 583 -34.02 0.78 -10.35
CA PHE A 583 -34.56 2.10 -10.00
C PHE A 583 -35.97 2.06 -9.39
N SER A 584 -36.91 1.35 -10.01
CA SER A 584 -38.29 1.23 -9.49
C SER A 584 -38.35 0.55 -8.12
N LYS A 585 -37.45 -0.41 -7.87
CA LYS A 585 -37.32 -1.08 -6.57
C LYS A 585 -36.76 -0.11 -5.52
N GLN A 586 -35.82 0.76 -5.90
CA GLN A 586 -35.29 1.80 -5.02
C GLN A 586 -36.33 2.88 -4.70
N GLN A 587 -37.17 3.28 -5.66
CA GLN A 587 -38.30 4.17 -5.37
C GLN A 587 -39.23 3.58 -4.31
N SER A 588 -39.50 2.27 -4.37
CA SER A 588 -40.29 1.59 -3.34
C SER A 588 -39.59 1.63 -1.97
N VAL A 589 -38.26 1.49 -1.92
CA VAL A 589 -37.48 1.62 -0.67
C VAL A 589 -37.61 3.04 -0.10
N ILE A 590 -37.44 4.06 -0.92
CA ILE A 590 -37.58 5.48 -0.53
C ILE A 590 -38.98 5.73 0.05
N GLN A 591 -40.04 5.25 -0.60
CA GLN A 591 -41.42 5.39 -0.10
C GLN A 591 -41.61 4.71 1.26
N GLN A 592 -41.01 3.54 1.48
CA GLN A 592 -41.14 2.81 2.73
C GLN A 592 -40.38 3.47 3.89
N LEU A 593 -39.23 4.07 3.61
CA LEU A 593 -38.47 4.85 4.58
C LEU A 593 -39.19 6.17 4.92
N HIS A 594 -39.71 6.84 3.90
CA HIS A 594 -40.51 8.06 4.07
C HIS A 594 -41.78 7.80 4.89
N ALA A 595 -42.46 6.67 4.67
CA ALA A 595 -43.63 6.27 5.48
C ALA A 595 -43.31 6.08 6.98
N ARG A 596 -42.04 5.94 7.34
CA ARG A 596 -41.54 5.84 8.73
C ARG A 596 -40.84 7.11 9.21
N LYS A 597 -41.05 8.22 8.50
CA LYS A 597 -40.44 9.53 8.78
C LYS A 597 -38.90 9.54 8.71
N GLY A 598 -38.30 8.60 7.96
CA GLY A 598 -36.84 8.57 7.79
C GLY A 598 -36.29 9.90 7.28
N ARG A 599 -35.19 10.39 7.85
CA ARG A 599 -34.49 11.58 7.37
C ARG A 599 -33.67 11.24 6.13
N LEU A 600 -34.27 11.43 4.96
CA LEU A 600 -33.74 10.94 3.69
C LEU A 600 -32.81 11.95 2.98
N ILE A 601 -31.67 11.42 2.53
CA ILE A 601 -30.79 11.99 1.52
C ILE A 601 -30.81 11.03 0.33
N VAL A 602 -31.18 11.49 -0.86
CA VAL A 602 -31.32 10.62 -2.03
C VAL A 602 -30.36 11.06 -3.12
N MET A 603 -29.47 10.16 -3.53
CA MET A 603 -28.64 10.33 -4.71
C MET A 603 -29.38 9.75 -5.92
N CYS A 604 -29.66 10.57 -6.93
CA CYS A 604 -30.38 10.16 -8.12
C CYS A 604 -29.73 10.68 -9.40
N THR A 605 -30.17 10.15 -10.53
CA THR A 605 -29.74 10.65 -11.83
C THR A 605 -30.30 12.05 -12.07
N LYS A 606 -29.52 12.92 -12.71
CA LYS A 606 -29.91 14.29 -13.07
C LYS A 606 -31.22 14.30 -13.85
N GLY A 607 -32.19 15.06 -13.36
CA GLY A 607 -33.56 15.14 -13.89
C GLY A 607 -34.58 14.26 -13.15
N ASP A 608 -34.14 13.31 -12.32
CA ASP A 608 -35.03 12.40 -11.59
C ASP A 608 -35.42 12.87 -10.19
N ALA A 609 -35.01 14.07 -9.76
CA ALA A 609 -35.30 14.60 -8.42
C ALA A 609 -36.80 14.55 -8.06
N SER A 610 -37.68 14.87 -9.00
CA SER A 610 -39.14 14.82 -8.81
C SER A 610 -39.68 13.40 -8.64
N SER A 611 -39.03 12.40 -9.23
CA SER A 611 -39.41 10.99 -9.17
C SER A 611 -39.02 10.32 -7.85
N VAL A 612 -38.04 10.88 -7.14
CA VAL A 612 -37.52 10.32 -5.88
C VAL A 612 -37.88 11.16 -4.65
N CYS A 613 -38.24 12.43 -4.83
CA CYS A 613 -38.56 13.35 -3.74
C CYS A 613 -39.95 13.96 -3.91
N VAL A 614 -40.98 13.23 -3.47
CA VAL A 614 -42.36 13.69 -3.55
C VAL A 614 -42.61 14.78 -2.52
N GLY A 615 -42.80 16.03 -2.98
CA GLY A 615 -43.13 17.17 -2.11
C GLY A 615 -41.95 17.86 -1.41
N GLY A 616 -40.71 17.59 -1.83
CA GLY A 616 -39.51 18.25 -1.28
C GLY A 616 -39.12 17.82 0.14
N SER A 617 -39.60 16.65 0.58
CA SER A 617 -39.38 16.13 1.93
C SER A 617 -37.99 15.53 2.18
N CYS A 618 -37.11 15.54 1.19
CA CYS A 618 -35.79 14.91 1.22
C CYS A 618 -34.72 15.79 0.55
N ARG A 619 -33.47 15.61 0.96
CA ARG A 619 -32.33 16.26 0.30
C ARG A 619 -31.95 15.42 -0.92
N VAL A 620 -31.88 16.02 -2.11
CA VAL A 620 -31.53 15.31 -3.35
C VAL A 620 -30.12 15.69 -3.80
N ILE A 621 -29.35 14.71 -4.27
CA ILE A 621 -28.02 14.87 -4.88
C ILE A 621 -28.11 14.32 -6.30
N GLU A 622 -27.98 15.18 -7.30
CA GLU A 622 -28.10 14.79 -8.71
C GLU A 622 -26.73 14.49 -9.33
N VAL A 623 -26.59 13.31 -9.93
CA VAL A 623 -25.36 12.86 -10.61
C VAL A 623 -25.64 12.53 -12.08
N PRO A 624 -24.65 12.65 -12.99
CA PRO A 624 -24.85 12.34 -14.41
C PRO A 624 -25.15 10.85 -14.60
N GLN A 625 -25.95 10.57 -15.63
CA GLN A 625 -26.22 9.20 -16.07
C GLN A 625 -25.05 8.67 -16.88
N VAL A 626 -24.58 7.48 -16.54
CA VAL A 626 -23.65 6.70 -17.36
C VAL A 626 -24.19 5.28 -17.54
N GLU A 627 -23.46 4.45 -18.27
CA GLU A 627 -23.76 3.01 -18.30
C GLU A 627 -23.78 2.45 -16.87
N ASP A 628 -24.79 1.65 -16.56
CA ASP A 628 -25.08 1.12 -15.22
C ASP A 628 -23.88 0.46 -14.53
N CYS A 629 -23.03 -0.26 -15.26
CA CYS A 629 -21.82 -0.88 -14.73
C CYS A 629 -20.70 0.11 -14.39
N LEU A 630 -20.75 1.33 -14.93
CA LEU A 630 -19.82 2.43 -14.66
C LEU A 630 -20.37 3.42 -13.63
N GLN A 631 -21.69 3.39 -13.37
CA GLN A 631 -22.36 4.27 -12.41
C GLN A 631 -21.75 4.23 -10.99
N PRO A 632 -21.22 3.10 -10.47
CA PRO A 632 -20.52 3.08 -9.19
C PRO A 632 -19.31 4.03 -9.11
N VAL A 633 -18.63 4.30 -10.23
CA VAL A 633 -17.50 5.24 -10.31
C VAL A 633 -17.96 6.69 -10.16
N ILE A 634 -19.15 7.00 -10.66
CA ILE A 634 -19.78 8.33 -10.52
C ILE A 634 -20.33 8.51 -9.11
N ASN A 635 -21.06 7.52 -8.61
CA ASN A 635 -21.82 7.63 -7.37
C ASN A 635 -20.94 7.63 -6.10
N ILE A 636 -19.70 7.13 -6.19
CA ILE A 636 -18.80 7.14 -5.02
C ILE A 636 -18.18 8.52 -4.76
N VAL A 637 -18.00 9.34 -5.78
CA VAL A 637 -17.30 10.64 -5.66
C VAL A 637 -17.99 11.58 -4.67
N PRO A 638 -19.32 11.79 -4.70
CA PRO A 638 -19.99 12.61 -3.69
C PRO A 638 -19.83 12.07 -2.27
N LEU A 639 -19.79 10.74 -2.10
CA LEU A 639 -19.61 10.12 -0.78
C LEU A 639 -18.18 10.28 -0.26
N GLN A 640 -17.17 10.24 -1.14
CA GLN A 640 -15.79 10.57 -0.80
C GLN A 640 -15.66 12.03 -0.37
N LEU A 641 -16.29 12.96 -1.09
CA LEU A 641 -16.34 14.39 -0.73
C LEU A 641 -17.06 14.60 0.59
N LEU A 642 -18.20 13.93 0.81
CA LEU A 642 -18.93 13.98 2.07
C LEU A 642 -18.06 13.48 3.24
N ALA A 643 -17.38 12.35 3.07
CA ALA A 643 -16.47 11.81 4.09
C ALA A 643 -15.32 12.78 4.39
N TYR A 644 -14.71 13.37 3.36
CA TYR A 644 -13.66 14.39 3.50
C TYR A 644 -14.15 15.60 4.31
N HIS A 645 -15.26 16.23 3.88
CA HIS A 645 -15.78 17.43 4.54
C HIS A 645 -16.26 17.15 5.97
N LEU A 646 -16.90 16.01 6.22
CA LEU A 646 -17.28 15.59 7.57
C LEU A 646 -16.06 15.48 8.49
N THR A 647 -14.97 14.91 7.98
CA THR A 647 -13.73 14.73 8.75
C THR A 647 -13.07 16.06 9.09
N VAL A 648 -12.92 16.94 8.09
CA VAL A 648 -12.33 18.27 8.27
C VAL A 648 -13.17 19.12 9.24
N LEU A 649 -14.50 19.12 9.08
CA LEU A 649 -15.39 19.88 9.95
C LEU A 649 -15.37 19.37 11.40
N ARG A 650 -15.13 18.07 11.61
CA ARG A 650 -14.94 17.47 12.94
C ARG A 650 -13.55 17.72 13.54
N GLY A 651 -12.64 18.37 12.80
CA GLY A 651 -11.29 18.65 13.27
C GLY A 651 -10.36 17.43 13.28
N TYR A 652 -10.69 16.38 12.53
CA TYR A 652 -9.84 15.18 12.40
C TYR A 652 -8.89 15.30 11.20
N ASN A 653 -7.77 14.58 11.26
CA ASN A 653 -6.81 14.51 10.15
C ASN A 653 -7.28 13.47 9.11
N VAL A 654 -7.61 13.94 7.90
CA VAL A 654 -8.10 13.07 6.82
C VAL A 654 -7.01 12.16 6.23
N ASP A 655 -5.76 12.61 6.28
CA ASP A 655 -4.62 11.89 5.69
C ASP A 655 -4.05 10.83 6.65
N GLN A 656 -4.30 10.98 7.96
CA GLN A 656 -3.84 10.10 9.04
C GLN A 656 -5.00 9.78 10.01
N PRO A 657 -6.01 9.00 9.57
CA PRO A 657 -7.12 8.61 10.42
C PRO A 657 -6.67 7.69 11.55
N ARG A 658 -7.15 7.99 12.76
CA ARG A 658 -6.75 7.30 14.00
C ARG A 658 -6.79 5.77 13.88
N ASN A 659 -5.75 5.10 14.38
CA ASN A 659 -5.57 3.64 14.44
C ASN A 659 -5.39 2.95 13.07
N LEU A 660 -5.30 3.70 11.97
CA LEU A 660 -5.17 3.14 10.63
C LEU A 660 -3.86 3.58 9.98
N ALA A 661 -3.28 2.66 9.24
CA ALA A 661 -2.20 2.89 8.30
C ALA A 661 -2.65 2.51 6.89
N LYS A 662 -2.03 3.09 5.87
CA LYS A 662 -2.43 2.89 4.48
C LYS A 662 -2.40 1.43 4.00
N SER A 663 -1.44 0.64 4.46
CA SER A 663 -1.30 -0.76 4.06
C SER A 663 -1.10 -1.68 5.26
N VAL A 664 -1.90 -2.76 5.28
CA VAL A 664 -1.80 -3.86 6.25
C VAL A 664 -0.92 -4.95 5.66
N THR A 665 0.33 -5.01 6.09
CA THR A 665 1.36 -5.88 5.49
C THR A 665 1.99 -6.83 6.51
N THR A 666 1.44 -6.84 7.70
CA THR A 666 1.74 -7.75 8.81
C THR A 666 0.41 -8.13 9.42
N GLN A 667 0.30 -9.36 9.94
CA GLN A 667 -0.89 -9.82 10.66
C GLN A 667 -0.98 -9.21 12.06
#